data_AF-A0A0A2JTM3-F1
#
_entry.id   AF-A0A0A2JTM3-F1
#
_cell.length_a   1.000
_cell.length_b   1.000
_cell.length_c   1.000
_cell.angle_alpha   90.00
_cell.angle_beta   90.00
_cell.angle_gamma   90.00
#
_symmetry.space_group_name_H-M   'P 1'
#
loop_
_entity.id
_entity.type
_entity.pdbx_description
1 polymer ?
#
loop_
_entity_poly.entity_id
_entity_poly.type
_entity_poly.pdbx_seq_one_letter_code
_entity_poly.pdbx_strand_id
1 'polypeptide(L)'
;MAAIPIIVKHAGKRHELELDPTSNGETLKYQLFSLTGVEPDRQKVLVKGGQLKDDTPLSSLNAKPGQMFMMMGTPSGGQGSADLGRPKETVKFLEDMTEAEVARQEGATPAGLQNLGNTCYLNSSLQTLRSVPELQEELLRYRPSGGAGQSNLSDLSSFGIGGLGGSRDLAASLRDLFKQMSETQEGIPPLMFLNALRTVFPQFAQRDRNGQGYSQQDAEEAFSQILNQLRTKLTITEGEGESATTTSFVDKYLAGQFESVTECEDPAAKELGEQPSQSSDVFYKLDCHIGKETNHLQDGILAGLEEEIEKNSPLLDRNSVYKKRSRIARLPKYLTVHFVRFYWKRETQKKAKIMRKVTFPAELDVVEFCTEDLRKQLVPIRDKVREIRKEELEVERSQKRQRIAEERAERQLKETNLGKSVEPMQKKKATEENKSKVNDKDGDSQMEETFKTDAEYEAEKAESIRVAKKELQELINQRGAGDSGTNQSGLYELRAVITHQGASADSGHYTAYVKKQERDEPQTGSKRREADNKWWWFNDDTVTEVEAQKIETLSGGGESHSALICLYRAIELPKSDILQSASRQSSIQTRSFWRPAIRNVSTAAQPNASREPSRWTRRLIYAGIFGTLGVGAGKWLDNKIAVPPVPGTLEDQLELQEIQRVFDIGLPIVQELRSNPDYVEKHVYENFTDEHKTHRLTSGPLAGSRGLGLQKVFWNDKEKKLVNVVFLGPGLEGWPTMVHGGALGTVIDENLGRAAIRHFPARTGVTANLELNYRAPVHSDNFYTLHTTLDQERSTDTKAYAKCEVRDMAGRLCVEATGLFVVPKTLKLSKVGEYF
;
A
#
# COMPACT_ATOMS: atom_id res chain seq x y z
N MET A 1 20.11 2.96 -71.40
CA MET A 1 20.76 4.29 -71.38
C MET A 1 21.78 4.29 -70.26
N ALA A 2 22.90 5.02 -70.38
CA ALA A 2 23.94 5.03 -69.36
C ALA A 2 23.40 5.61 -68.04
N ALA A 3 23.77 5.02 -66.90
CA ALA A 3 23.45 5.56 -65.58
C ALA A 3 24.08 6.95 -65.42
N ILE A 4 23.33 7.91 -64.88
CA ILE A 4 23.75 9.30 -64.76
C ILE A 4 24.19 9.55 -63.32
N PRO A 5 25.47 9.88 -63.04
CA PRO A 5 25.90 10.17 -61.68
C PRO A 5 25.28 11.50 -61.21
N ILE A 6 24.63 11.50 -60.05
CA ILE A 6 24.01 12.64 -59.38
C ILE A 6 24.54 12.78 -57.95
N ILE A 7 24.39 13.97 -57.36
CA ILE A 7 24.82 14.23 -55.98
C ILE A 7 23.61 14.66 -55.15
N VAL A 8 23.30 13.94 -54.08
CA VAL A 8 22.21 14.28 -53.17
C VAL A 8 22.78 14.83 -51.86
N LYS A 9 22.35 16.04 -51.49
CA LYS A 9 22.75 16.69 -50.24
C LYS A 9 21.66 16.51 -49.18
N HIS A 10 22.01 15.88 -48.06
CA HIS A 10 21.14 15.70 -46.89
C HIS A 10 21.91 16.03 -45.61
N ALA A 11 21.33 16.82 -44.71
CA ALA A 11 21.91 17.20 -43.41
C ALA A 11 23.41 17.63 -43.45
N GLY A 12 23.83 18.29 -44.54
CA GLY A 12 25.21 18.76 -44.74
C GLY A 12 26.17 17.74 -45.38
N LYS A 13 25.79 16.45 -45.49
CA LYS A 13 26.56 15.40 -46.18
C LYS A 13 26.15 15.29 -47.65
N ARG A 14 27.10 14.91 -48.51
CA ARG A 14 26.90 14.69 -49.95
C ARG A 14 26.96 13.20 -50.23
N HIS A 15 25.95 12.68 -50.91
CA HIS A 15 25.83 11.28 -51.31
C HIS A 15 25.85 11.20 -52.83
N GLU A 16 26.83 10.50 -53.40
CA GLU A 16 26.92 10.27 -54.85
C GLU A 16 26.07 9.03 -55.19
N LEU A 17 25.15 9.19 -56.14
CA LEU A 17 24.19 8.17 -56.54
C LEU A 17 24.15 8.06 -58.06
N GLU A 18 23.98 6.86 -58.59
CA GLU A 18 23.78 6.64 -60.02
C GLU A 18 22.28 6.60 -60.31
N LEU A 19 21.79 7.57 -61.09
CA LEU A 19 20.40 7.66 -61.48
C LEU A 19 20.17 6.86 -62.77
N ASP A 20 19.35 5.82 -62.67
CA ASP A 20 18.88 5.08 -63.84
C ASP A 20 17.65 5.78 -64.44
N PRO A 21 17.74 6.36 -65.65
CA PRO A 21 16.63 7.08 -66.29
C PRO A 21 15.43 6.19 -66.65
N THR A 22 15.57 4.87 -66.55
CA THR A 22 14.50 3.89 -66.81
C THR A 22 13.60 3.63 -65.60
N SER A 23 13.95 4.17 -64.42
CA SER A 23 13.27 3.91 -63.15
C SER A 23 12.36 5.06 -62.68
N ASN A 24 11.55 4.79 -61.64
CA ASN A 24 10.55 5.74 -61.09
C ASN A 24 11.06 6.46 -59.84
N GLY A 25 10.45 7.59 -59.50
CA GLY A 25 10.78 8.40 -58.32
C GLY A 25 10.79 7.62 -56.99
N GLU A 26 9.93 6.61 -56.87
CA GLU A 26 9.88 5.71 -55.70
C GLU A 26 11.19 4.93 -55.49
N THR A 27 11.79 4.42 -56.57
CA THR A 27 13.05 3.65 -56.49
C THR A 27 14.23 4.51 -56.02
N LEU A 28 14.26 5.78 -56.41
CA LEU A 28 15.26 6.74 -55.95
C LEU A 28 15.10 7.04 -54.45
N LYS A 29 13.85 7.10 -53.93
CA LYS A 29 13.59 7.28 -52.50
C LYS A 29 14.02 6.07 -51.67
N TYR A 30 13.84 4.85 -52.15
CA TYR A 30 14.33 3.64 -51.45
C TYR A 30 15.86 3.56 -51.40
N GLN A 31 16.53 3.94 -52.49
CA GLN A 31 18.00 4.05 -52.49
C GLN A 31 18.48 5.10 -51.49
N LEU A 32 17.78 6.24 -51.41
CA LEU A 32 18.06 7.27 -50.41
C LEU A 32 17.75 6.82 -48.98
N PHE A 33 16.72 5.98 -48.77
CA PHE A 33 16.42 5.41 -47.45
C PHE A 33 17.59 4.54 -46.96
N SER A 34 18.12 3.70 -47.83
CA SER A 34 19.27 2.82 -47.51
C SER A 34 20.53 3.61 -47.11
N LEU A 35 20.70 4.82 -47.66
CA LEU A 35 21.87 5.68 -47.38
C LEU A 35 21.67 6.67 -46.22
N THR A 36 20.43 7.13 -45.99
CA THR A 36 20.13 8.22 -45.03
C THR A 36 19.34 7.77 -43.80
N GLY A 37 18.72 6.58 -43.83
CA GLY A 37 17.88 6.06 -42.75
C GLY A 37 16.54 6.81 -42.55
N VAL A 38 16.14 7.64 -43.52
CA VAL A 38 14.89 8.40 -43.51
C VAL A 38 13.83 7.66 -44.34
N GLU A 39 12.73 7.24 -43.75
CA GLU A 39 11.65 6.51 -44.45
C GLU A 39 11.13 7.27 -45.70
N PRO A 40 10.84 6.58 -46.83
CA PRO A 40 10.40 7.19 -48.09
C PRO A 40 9.26 8.21 -47.98
N ASP A 41 8.30 7.98 -47.07
CA ASP A 41 7.15 8.87 -46.82
C ASP A 41 7.55 10.21 -46.20
N ARG A 42 8.65 10.22 -45.45
CA ARG A 42 9.19 11.41 -44.78
C ARG A 42 10.30 12.09 -45.60
N GLN A 43 10.60 11.59 -46.81
CA GLN A 43 11.59 12.18 -47.70
C GLN A 43 10.97 13.23 -48.62
N LYS A 44 11.45 14.47 -48.53
CA LYS A 44 11.18 15.52 -49.51
C LYS A 44 12.43 15.76 -50.34
N VAL A 45 12.46 15.21 -51.55
CA VAL A 45 13.52 15.40 -52.54
C VAL A 45 13.14 16.55 -53.48
N LEU A 46 13.95 17.61 -53.47
CA LEU A 46 13.78 18.79 -54.31
C LEU A 46 14.69 18.69 -55.55
N VAL A 47 14.05 18.70 -56.72
CA VAL A 47 14.71 18.73 -58.04
C VAL A 47 14.41 20.06 -58.74
N LYS A 48 15.20 20.41 -59.76
CA LYS A 48 15.06 21.69 -60.50
C LYS A 48 13.76 21.66 -61.32
N GLY A 49 12.65 22.08 -60.70
CA GLY A 49 11.31 22.02 -61.30
C GLY A 49 10.19 21.60 -60.34
N GLY A 50 10.51 21.17 -59.11
CA GLY A 50 9.50 20.85 -58.10
C GLY A 50 9.92 19.74 -57.13
N GLN A 51 8.97 19.28 -56.32
CA GLN A 51 9.14 18.10 -55.47
C GLN A 51 8.98 16.83 -56.31
N LEU A 52 9.90 15.88 -56.14
CA LEU A 52 9.81 14.56 -56.77
C LEU A 52 8.63 13.77 -56.17
N LYS A 53 7.66 13.40 -57.00
CA LYS A 53 6.56 12.48 -56.63
C LYS A 53 6.91 11.05 -57.01
N ASP A 54 6.31 10.08 -56.33
CA ASP A 54 6.64 8.65 -56.46
C ASP A 54 6.42 8.11 -57.87
N ASP A 55 5.36 8.59 -58.54
CA ASP A 55 4.99 8.20 -59.90
C ASP A 55 5.76 8.92 -61.02
N THR A 56 6.75 9.77 -60.69
CA THR A 56 7.46 10.57 -61.70
C THR A 56 8.52 9.72 -62.39
N PRO A 57 8.46 9.51 -63.72
CA PRO A 57 9.51 8.79 -64.45
C PRO A 57 10.79 9.62 -64.48
N LEU A 58 11.92 9.04 -64.09
CA LEU A 58 13.19 9.77 -63.94
C LEU A 58 13.78 10.24 -65.29
N SER A 59 13.31 9.71 -66.42
CA SER A 59 13.61 10.19 -67.77
C SER A 59 13.14 11.62 -68.03
N SER A 60 12.06 12.06 -67.36
CA SER A 60 11.50 13.41 -67.50
C SER A 60 12.35 14.50 -66.81
N LEU A 61 13.28 14.10 -65.94
CA LEU A 61 14.08 15.03 -65.14
C LEU A 61 15.28 15.62 -65.89
N ASN A 62 15.64 15.10 -67.07
CA ASN A 62 16.76 15.55 -67.91
C ASN A 62 18.02 15.90 -67.08
N ALA A 63 18.35 15.04 -66.11
CA ALA A 63 19.41 15.31 -65.15
C ALA A 63 20.79 15.29 -65.84
N LYS A 64 21.63 16.29 -65.57
CA LYS A 64 23.01 16.32 -66.07
C LYS A 64 23.94 15.55 -65.11
N PRO A 65 25.02 14.92 -65.60
CA PRO A 65 26.04 14.32 -64.74
C PRO A 65 26.57 15.34 -63.72
N GLY A 66 26.55 14.97 -62.43
CA GLY A 66 26.99 15.80 -61.30
C GLY A 66 25.93 16.79 -60.78
N GLN A 67 24.67 16.69 -61.20
CA GLN A 67 23.61 17.58 -60.73
C GLN A 67 23.28 17.36 -59.25
N MET A 68 23.16 18.48 -58.51
CA MET A 68 22.87 18.48 -57.07
C MET A 68 21.36 18.43 -56.81
N PHE A 69 20.89 17.44 -56.04
CA PHE A 69 19.55 17.38 -55.47
C PHE A 69 19.60 17.61 -53.97
N MET A 70 18.56 18.24 -53.42
CA MET A 70 18.49 18.53 -51.98
C MET A 70 17.39 17.68 -51.35
N MET A 71 17.75 16.89 -50.34
CA MET A 71 16.86 15.96 -49.66
C MET A 71 16.66 16.44 -48.22
N MET A 72 15.39 16.53 -47.80
CA MET A 72 14.98 16.91 -46.44
C MET A 72 14.19 15.77 -45.81
N GLY A 73 14.53 15.43 -44.56
CA GLY A 73 13.83 14.46 -43.73
C GLY A 73 14.69 14.03 -42.54
N THR A 74 14.08 13.68 -41.42
CA THR A 74 14.76 13.27 -40.18
C THR A 74 14.75 11.74 -40.04
N PRO A 75 15.89 11.09 -39.70
CA PRO A 75 15.93 9.64 -39.52
C PRO A 75 15.09 9.18 -38.32
N SER A 76 14.31 8.12 -38.49
CA SER A 76 13.39 7.59 -37.46
C SER A 76 14.09 7.04 -36.20
N GLY A 77 15.42 6.93 -36.20
CA GLY A 77 16.22 6.41 -35.08
C GLY A 77 16.73 7.44 -34.06
N GLY A 78 16.40 8.73 -34.22
CA GLY A 78 17.04 9.82 -33.44
C GLY A 78 16.12 10.64 -32.52
N GLN A 79 14.86 10.25 -32.31
CA GLN A 79 13.90 11.00 -31.48
C GLN A 79 13.21 10.10 -30.46
N GLY A 80 13.92 9.78 -29.38
CA GLY A 80 13.38 9.03 -28.23
C GLY A 80 12.57 9.85 -27.23
N SER A 81 11.76 10.83 -27.65
CA SER A 81 11.02 11.64 -26.66
C SER A 81 9.69 12.26 -27.11
N ALA A 82 9.06 11.78 -28.19
CA ALA A 82 7.82 12.39 -28.67
C ALA A 82 6.65 11.43 -28.94
N ASP A 83 6.84 10.11 -28.87
CA ASP A 83 5.78 9.15 -29.24
C ASP A 83 5.54 8.01 -28.23
N LEU A 84 5.97 8.19 -26.98
CA LEU A 84 5.36 7.48 -25.86
C LEU A 84 4.11 8.27 -25.48
N GLY A 85 2.96 7.87 -26.03
CA GLY A 85 1.67 8.41 -25.60
C GLY A 85 1.60 8.39 -24.07
N ARG A 86 1.26 9.54 -23.48
CA ARG A 86 1.10 9.69 -22.02
C ARG A 86 0.26 8.51 -21.51
N PRO A 87 0.69 7.79 -20.46
CA PRO A 87 -0.13 6.73 -19.87
C PRO A 87 -1.52 7.30 -19.60
N LYS A 88 -2.56 6.58 -20.04
CA LYS A 88 -3.96 7.04 -19.96
C LYS A 88 -4.40 7.32 -18.52
N GLU A 89 -3.71 6.72 -17.56
CA GLU A 89 -3.88 6.99 -16.15
C GLU A 89 -2.72 7.86 -15.67
N THR A 90 -3.08 9.02 -15.15
CA THR A 90 -2.14 9.89 -14.43
C THR A 90 -1.62 9.12 -13.22
N VAL A 91 -0.31 9.01 -13.08
CA VAL A 91 0.33 8.48 -11.87
C VAL A 91 -0.17 9.33 -10.70
N LYS A 92 -1.06 8.76 -9.88
CA LYS A 92 -1.50 9.36 -8.62
C LYS A 92 -0.47 8.99 -7.56
N PHE A 93 0.09 10.00 -6.91
CA PHE A 93 1.02 9.79 -5.80
C PHE A 93 0.24 9.43 -4.53
N LEU A 94 0.90 8.80 -3.56
CA LEU A 94 0.28 8.32 -2.33
C LEU A 94 -0.32 9.48 -1.52
N GLU A 95 0.25 10.67 -1.70
CA GLU A 95 -0.11 11.95 -1.10
C GLU A 95 -1.36 12.60 -1.72
N ASP A 96 -1.73 12.21 -2.96
CA ASP A 96 -2.91 12.73 -3.67
C ASP A 96 -4.17 11.87 -3.46
N MET A 97 -4.04 10.75 -2.73
CA MET A 97 -5.13 9.84 -2.43
C MET A 97 -5.82 10.22 -1.13
N THR A 98 -7.15 10.08 -1.08
CA THR A 98 -7.89 10.24 0.18
C THR A 98 -7.41 9.23 1.22
N GLU A 99 -7.51 9.53 2.53
CA GLU A 99 -7.13 8.58 3.59
C GLU A 99 -7.78 7.19 3.42
N ALA A 100 -9.01 7.16 2.91
CA ALA A 100 -9.72 5.93 2.58
C ALA A 100 -9.14 5.20 1.35
N GLU A 101 -8.62 5.92 0.35
CA GLU A 101 -7.89 5.33 -0.78
C GLU A 101 -6.50 4.82 -0.35
N VAL A 102 -5.80 5.56 0.51
CA VAL A 102 -4.52 5.16 1.11
C VAL A 102 -4.69 3.94 2.03
N ALA A 103 -5.75 3.88 2.83
CA ALA A 103 -6.10 2.71 3.64
C ALA A 103 -6.51 1.49 2.81
N ARG A 104 -7.01 1.70 1.58
CA ARG A 104 -7.40 0.64 0.65
C ARG A 104 -6.27 0.17 -0.27
N GLN A 105 -5.14 0.87 -0.30
CA GLN A 105 -3.99 0.54 -1.14
C GLN A 105 -3.28 -0.73 -0.66
N GLU A 106 -2.74 -1.51 -1.60
CA GLU A 106 -1.99 -2.71 -1.29
C GLU A 106 -0.70 -2.37 -0.52
N GLY A 107 -0.56 -2.94 0.67
CA GLY A 107 0.58 -2.70 1.55
C GLY A 107 0.38 -1.62 2.61
N ALA A 108 -0.77 -0.95 2.63
CA ALA A 108 -1.17 -0.04 3.70
C ALA A 108 -1.18 -0.73 5.08
N THR A 109 -0.76 -0.01 6.12
CA THR A 109 -0.87 -0.47 7.49
C THR A 109 -2.34 -0.47 7.92
N PRO A 110 -2.91 -1.62 8.32
CA PRO A 110 -4.31 -1.69 8.73
C PRO A 110 -4.52 -0.94 10.05
N ALA A 111 -5.71 -0.35 10.23
CA ALA A 111 -6.08 0.34 11.48
C ALA A 111 -6.01 -0.57 12.72
N GLY A 112 -5.40 -0.04 13.79
CA GLY A 112 -5.41 -0.59 15.14
C GLY A 112 -6.71 -0.26 15.90
N LEU A 113 -6.82 -0.76 17.13
CA LEU A 113 -7.94 -0.47 18.05
C LEU A 113 -7.42 0.10 19.37
N GLN A 114 -7.88 1.29 19.73
CA GLN A 114 -7.43 1.95 20.96
C GLN A 114 -7.86 1.16 22.21
N ASN A 115 -6.94 0.99 23.16
CA ASN A 115 -7.24 0.36 24.44
C ASN A 115 -8.03 1.32 25.34
N LEU A 116 -9.20 0.89 25.82
CA LEU A 116 -10.09 1.67 26.68
C LEU A 116 -10.00 1.24 28.16
N GLY A 117 -8.86 0.66 28.53
CA GLY A 117 -8.57 0.12 29.86
C GLY A 117 -8.99 -1.35 29.97
N ASN A 118 -8.01 -2.25 30.01
CA ASN A 118 -8.20 -3.70 30.07
C ASN A 118 -9.07 -4.28 28.94
N THR A 119 -9.13 -3.63 27.76
CA THR A 119 -9.95 -4.09 26.62
C THR A 119 -9.15 -4.78 25.52
N CYS A 120 -7.86 -5.05 25.74
CA CYS A 120 -7.00 -5.70 24.75
C CYS A 120 -7.50 -7.09 24.35
N TYR A 121 -8.16 -7.82 25.26
CA TYR A 121 -8.82 -9.11 24.95
C TYR A 121 -9.84 -8.95 23.82
N LEU A 122 -10.66 -7.90 23.88
CA LEU A 122 -11.67 -7.60 22.88
C LEU A 122 -11.02 -7.13 21.57
N ASN A 123 -10.03 -6.24 21.65
CA ASN A 123 -9.31 -5.74 20.48
C ASN A 123 -8.70 -6.90 19.67
N SER A 124 -8.06 -7.85 20.36
CA SER A 124 -7.46 -9.03 19.72
C SER A 124 -8.49 -9.95 19.04
N SER A 125 -9.65 -10.18 19.67
CA SER A 125 -10.74 -10.96 19.09
C SER A 125 -11.37 -10.29 17.88
N LEU A 126 -11.58 -8.96 17.93
CA LEU A 126 -12.13 -8.19 16.81
C LEU A 126 -11.20 -8.18 15.59
N GLN A 127 -9.90 -7.97 15.80
CA GLN A 127 -8.90 -8.00 14.71
C GLN A 127 -8.80 -9.41 14.09
N THR A 128 -8.96 -10.45 14.90
CA THR A 128 -9.00 -11.84 14.42
C THR A 128 -10.24 -12.11 13.57
N LEU A 129 -11.42 -11.68 14.00
CA LEU A 129 -12.65 -11.81 13.21
C LEU A 129 -12.61 -10.99 11.91
N ARG A 130 -11.99 -9.81 11.94
CA ARG A 130 -11.76 -9.00 10.74
C ARG A 130 -10.93 -9.75 9.70
N SER A 131 -10.08 -10.70 10.08
CA SER A 131 -9.27 -11.46 9.11
C SER A 131 -10.05 -12.38 8.16
N VAL A 132 -11.37 -12.53 8.37
CA VAL A 132 -12.31 -13.34 7.59
C VAL A 132 -13.06 -12.46 6.57
N PRO A 133 -12.71 -12.52 5.26
CA PRO A 133 -13.34 -11.68 4.24
C PRO A 133 -14.85 -11.91 4.07
N GLU A 134 -15.28 -13.17 4.09
CA GLU A 134 -16.68 -13.54 3.89
C GLU A 134 -17.56 -12.98 5.02
N LEU A 135 -17.01 -12.86 6.24
CA LEU A 135 -17.71 -12.22 7.35
C LEU A 135 -17.89 -10.72 7.10
N GLN A 136 -16.87 -10.04 6.57
CA GLN A 136 -16.97 -8.61 6.26
C GLN A 136 -18.02 -8.35 5.17
N GLU A 137 -18.04 -9.15 4.11
CA GLU A 137 -19.01 -9.02 3.02
C GLU A 137 -20.46 -9.20 3.52
N GLU A 138 -20.69 -10.22 4.36
CA GLU A 138 -22.02 -10.48 4.92
C GLU A 138 -22.44 -9.42 5.95
N LEU A 139 -21.49 -8.90 6.76
CA LEU A 139 -21.76 -7.77 7.65
C LEU A 139 -22.16 -6.51 6.88
N LEU A 140 -21.53 -6.23 5.73
CA LEU A 140 -21.90 -5.09 4.87
C LEU A 140 -23.31 -5.24 4.27
N ARG A 141 -23.75 -6.47 4.00
CA ARG A 141 -25.11 -6.78 3.53
C ARG A 141 -26.14 -6.72 4.65
N TYR A 142 -25.72 -6.95 5.90
CA TYR A 142 -26.60 -6.99 7.05
C TYR A 142 -27.33 -5.65 7.28
N ARG A 143 -28.66 -5.74 7.37
CA ARG A 143 -29.54 -4.67 7.82
C ARG A 143 -30.35 -5.14 9.03
N PRO A 144 -30.44 -4.35 10.11
CA PRO A 144 -31.21 -4.71 11.28
C PRO A 144 -32.70 -4.86 10.92
N SER A 145 -33.28 -6.02 11.21
CA SER A 145 -34.71 -6.29 11.01
C SER A 145 -35.54 -5.76 12.18
N GLY A 146 -36.21 -4.60 12.00
CA GLY A 146 -37.25 -4.04 12.88
C GLY A 146 -36.81 -2.77 13.66
N GLY A 147 -37.56 -1.65 13.68
CA GLY A 147 -39.00 -1.52 13.47
C GLY A 147 -39.46 -0.24 12.76
N ALA A 148 -40.50 -0.41 11.94
CA ALA A 148 -41.49 0.62 11.67
C ALA A 148 -42.15 1.03 12.99
N GLY A 149 -41.99 2.29 13.38
CA GLY A 149 -42.66 2.87 14.54
C GLY A 149 -41.84 2.90 15.83
N GLN A 150 -40.80 3.74 15.89
CA GLN A 150 -40.40 4.43 17.11
C GLN A 150 -39.48 5.62 16.78
N SER A 151 -40.11 6.81 16.82
CA SER A 151 -39.57 8.17 17.05
C SER A 151 -38.15 8.53 16.59
N ASN A 152 -38.07 9.60 15.79
CA ASN A 152 -37.06 10.65 15.53
C ASN A 152 -35.88 10.87 16.53
N LEU A 153 -35.41 9.83 17.21
CA LEU A 153 -34.45 9.83 18.31
C LEU A 153 -33.29 8.87 18.00
N SER A 154 -33.53 7.86 17.15
CA SER A 154 -32.48 7.03 16.53
C SER A 154 -31.62 7.83 15.54
N ASP A 155 -32.20 8.77 14.78
CA ASP A 155 -31.41 9.64 13.89
C ASP A 155 -30.52 10.62 14.66
N LEU A 156 -30.86 10.92 15.92
CA LEU A 156 -30.02 11.76 16.79
C LEU A 156 -28.84 10.97 17.39
N SER A 157 -28.95 9.63 17.46
CA SER A 157 -27.87 8.74 17.91
C SER A 157 -26.77 8.59 16.85
N SER A 158 -27.13 8.71 15.56
CA SER A 158 -26.18 8.81 14.44
C SER A 158 -25.30 10.06 14.50
N PHE A 159 -25.78 11.12 15.16
CA PHE A 159 -25.06 12.38 15.38
C PHE A 159 -24.39 12.48 16.77
N GLY A 160 -24.36 11.41 17.58
CA GLY A 160 -23.59 11.37 18.82
C GLY A 160 -24.15 12.21 20.00
N ILE A 161 -25.41 12.70 19.93
CA ILE A 161 -26.02 13.55 20.98
C ILE A 161 -26.98 12.75 21.90
N GLY A 162 -26.86 11.42 21.96
CA GLY A 162 -27.77 10.54 22.70
C GLY A 162 -27.09 9.67 23.77
N GLY A 163 -26.74 10.23 24.92
CA GLY A 163 -26.06 9.52 26.02
C GLY A 163 -26.87 8.46 26.79
N LEU A 164 -28.00 7.93 26.29
CA LEU A 164 -28.84 6.97 27.03
C LEU A 164 -29.58 5.91 26.16
N GLY A 165 -29.04 5.52 25.00
CA GLY A 165 -29.63 4.46 24.19
C GLY A 165 -28.59 3.65 23.43
N GLY A 166 -27.93 2.71 24.11
CA GLY A 166 -27.06 1.76 23.44
C GLY A 166 -27.85 0.96 22.42
N SER A 167 -27.43 0.98 21.14
CA SER A 167 -27.92 0.00 20.18
C SER A 167 -27.68 -1.39 20.76
N ARG A 168 -28.76 -2.15 20.99
CA ARG A 168 -28.69 -3.54 21.46
C ARG A 168 -28.16 -4.50 20.38
N ASP A 169 -27.96 -4.00 19.17
CA ASP A 169 -27.57 -4.82 18.04
C ASP A 169 -26.05 -4.84 17.86
N LEU A 170 -25.44 -5.91 18.41
CA LEU A 170 -24.00 -6.13 18.34
C LEU A 170 -23.51 -6.30 16.89
N ALA A 171 -24.31 -6.93 16.02
CA ALA A 171 -23.93 -7.18 14.62
C ALA A 171 -23.86 -5.88 13.82
N ALA A 172 -24.82 -4.96 14.02
CA ALA A 172 -24.79 -3.63 13.42
C ALA A 172 -23.58 -2.81 13.91
N SER A 173 -23.29 -2.84 15.21
CA SER A 173 -22.13 -2.13 15.75
C SER A 173 -20.80 -2.69 15.25
N LEU A 174 -20.72 -4.00 14.99
CA LEU A 174 -19.54 -4.65 14.39
C LEU A 174 -19.35 -4.24 12.93
N ARG A 175 -20.43 -4.21 12.15
CA ARG A 175 -20.41 -3.74 10.75
C ARG A 175 -19.86 -2.33 10.67
N ASP A 176 -20.38 -1.42 11.49
CA ASP A 176 -20.00 0.00 11.44
C ASP A 176 -18.55 0.20 11.88
N LEU A 177 -18.10 -0.55 12.90
CA LEU A 177 -16.69 -0.56 13.33
C LEU A 177 -15.76 -1.04 12.21
N PHE A 178 -16.07 -2.18 11.58
CA PHE A 178 -15.24 -2.72 10.49
C PHE A 178 -15.21 -1.80 9.27
N LYS A 179 -16.32 -1.12 8.98
CA LYS A 179 -16.36 -0.10 7.92
C LYS A 179 -15.43 1.07 8.23
N GLN A 180 -15.49 1.64 9.44
CA GLN A 180 -14.60 2.73 9.86
C GLN A 180 -13.12 2.31 9.82
N MET A 181 -12.82 1.07 10.26
CA MET A 181 -11.46 0.49 10.18
C MET A 181 -10.96 0.25 8.76
N SER A 182 -11.85 0.24 7.76
CA SER A 182 -11.47 0.10 6.35
C SER A 182 -11.20 1.44 5.65
N GLU A 183 -11.59 2.55 6.28
CA GLU A 183 -11.49 3.91 5.74
C GLU A 183 -10.35 4.71 6.38
N THR A 184 -9.71 4.19 7.43
CA THR A 184 -8.68 4.87 8.22
C THR A 184 -7.47 3.97 8.47
N GLN A 185 -6.31 4.58 8.76
CA GLN A 185 -5.11 3.89 9.25
C GLN A 185 -4.86 4.13 10.74
N GLU A 186 -5.46 5.17 11.31
CA GLU A 186 -5.32 5.50 12.73
C GLU A 186 -6.08 4.52 13.64
N GLY A 187 -5.68 4.46 14.91
CA GLY A 187 -6.32 3.61 15.91
C GLY A 187 -7.74 4.07 16.24
N ILE A 188 -8.73 3.19 16.07
CA ILE A 188 -10.14 3.52 16.34
C ILE A 188 -10.53 3.07 17.76
N PRO A 189 -11.19 3.91 18.58
CA PRO A 189 -11.76 3.50 19.85
C PRO A 189 -13.09 2.75 19.66
N PRO A 190 -13.21 1.46 20.03
CA PRO A 190 -14.42 0.65 19.82
C PRO A 190 -15.52 0.92 20.88
N LEU A 191 -15.80 2.20 21.18
CA LEU A 191 -16.72 2.61 22.26
C LEU A 191 -18.14 2.09 22.07
N MET A 192 -18.70 2.22 20.86
CA MET A 192 -20.07 1.81 20.56
C MET A 192 -20.24 0.30 20.70
N PHE A 193 -19.31 -0.48 20.12
CA PHE A 193 -19.32 -1.93 20.21
C PHE A 193 -19.14 -2.41 21.65
N LEU A 194 -18.19 -1.84 22.39
CA LEU A 194 -17.91 -2.23 23.77
C LEU A 194 -19.11 -1.97 24.71
N ASN A 195 -19.79 -0.83 24.55
CA ASN A 195 -20.98 -0.52 25.33
C ASN A 195 -22.17 -1.44 24.98
N ALA A 196 -22.33 -1.79 23.69
CA ALA A 196 -23.31 -2.79 23.26
C ALA A 196 -23.01 -4.17 23.87
N LEU A 197 -21.75 -4.61 23.80
CA LEU A 197 -21.30 -5.89 24.37
C LEU A 197 -21.58 -5.98 25.87
N ARG A 198 -21.25 -4.94 26.65
CA ARG A 198 -21.52 -4.88 28.10
C ARG A 198 -23.00 -4.88 28.44
N THR A 199 -23.84 -4.33 27.56
CA THR A 199 -25.30 -4.31 27.74
C THR A 199 -25.92 -5.69 27.47
N VAL A 200 -25.43 -6.40 26.46
CA VAL A 200 -25.90 -7.75 26.11
C VAL A 200 -25.34 -8.78 27.08
N PHE A 201 -24.08 -8.63 27.49
CA PHE A 201 -23.35 -9.57 28.35
C PHE A 201 -22.75 -8.82 29.55
N PRO A 202 -23.47 -8.71 30.67
CA PRO A 202 -23.03 -7.99 31.87
C PRO A 202 -21.73 -8.49 32.49
N GLN A 203 -21.30 -9.71 32.19
CA GLN A 203 -20.00 -10.26 32.59
C GLN A 203 -18.82 -9.36 32.19
N PHE A 204 -18.87 -8.73 31.01
CA PHE A 204 -17.82 -7.81 30.54
C PHE A 204 -17.93 -6.40 31.16
N ALA A 205 -18.93 -6.17 32.01
CA ALA A 205 -19.11 -4.94 32.79
C ALA A 205 -18.60 -5.08 34.23
N GLN A 206 -18.02 -6.22 34.60
CA GLN A 206 -17.40 -6.41 35.90
C GLN A 206 -16.28 -5.39 36.13
N ARG A 207 -16.24 -4.81 37.34
CA ARG A 207 -15.23 -3.83 37.73
C ARG A 207 -14.05 -4.50 38.40
N ASP A 208 -12.88 -3.93 38.21
CA ASP A 208 -11.67 -4.40 38.86
C ASP A 208 -11.76 -4.22 40.39
N ARG A 209 -11.03 -5.05 41.14
CA ARG A 209 -10.97 -5.07 42.61
C ARG A 209 -10.62 -3.70 43.20
N ASN A 210 -9.87 -2.88 42.46
CA ASN A 210 -9.42 -1.55 42.90
C ASN A 210 -10.46 -0.44 42.63
N GLY A 211 -11.61 -0.76 42.02
CA GLY A 211 -12.69 0.19 41.75
C GLY A 211 -12.41 1.21 40.64
N GLN A 212 -11.20 1.25 40.10
CA GLN A 212 -10.82 2.07 38.95
C GLN A 212 -10.95 1.25 37.66
N GLY A 213 -12.01 1.46 36.90
CA GLY A 213 -12.20 0.85 35.58
C GLY A 213 -12.83 -0.55 35.59
N TYR A 214 -12.85 -1.16 34.39
CA TYR A 214 -13.39 -2.50 34.15
C TYR A 214 -12.28 -3.56 34.28
N SER A 215 -12.65 -4.77 34.72
CA SER A 215 -11.70 -5.87 34.83
C SER A 215 -11.36 -6.44 33.45
N GLN A 216 -10.15 -7.00 33.33
CA GLN A 216 -9.77 -7.80 32.18
C GLN A 216 -10.59 -9.09 32.16
N GLN A 217 -10.90 -9.58 30.95
CA GLN A 217 -11.72 -10.77 30.72
C GLN A 217 -11.02 -11.69 29.73
N ASP A 218 -11.50 -12.93 29.62
CA ASP A 218 -10.92 -13.90 28.70
C ASP A 218 -11.30 -13.58 27.24
N ALA A 219 -10.30 -13.59 26.35
CA ALA A 219 -10.49 -13.37 24.92
C ALA A 219 -11.30 -14.51 24.28
N GLU A 220 -11.19 -15.74 24.78
CA GLU A 220 -11.98 -16.87 24.28
C GLU A 220 -13.46 -16.68 24.57
N GLU A 221 -13.80 -16.28 25.79
CA GLU A 221 -15.19 -16.03 26.16
C GLU A 221 -15.77 -14.89 25.32
N ALA A 222 -15.03 -13.80 25.13
CA ALA A 222 -15.43 -12.72 24.25
C ALA A 222 -15.62 -13.19 22.80
N PHE A 223 -14.69 -13.98 22.27
CA PHE A 223 -14.75 -14.50 20.90
C PHE A 223 -15.98 -15.39 20.68
N SER A 224 -16.22 -16.34 21.60
CA SER A 224 -17.35 -17.26 21.55
C SER A 224 -18.70 -16.54 21.68
N GLN A 225 -18.82 -15.54 22.56
CA GLN A 225 -20.05 -14.75 22.70
C GLN A 225 -20.36 -13.90 21.46
N ILE A 226 -19.32 -13.31 20.85
CA ILE A 226 -19.47 -12.55 19.59
C ILE A 226 -19.94 -13.49 18.48
N LEU A 227 -19.32 -14.66 18.33
CA LEU A 227 -19.74 -15.65 17.33
C LEU A 227 -21.18 -16.13 17.54
N ASN A 228 -21.63 -16.34 18.78
CA ASN A 228 -23.00 -16.75 19.06
C ASN A 228 -24.04 -15.67 18.68
N GLN A 229 -23.71 -14.40 18.89
CA GLN A 229 -24.55 -13.28 18.42
C GLN A 229 -24.59 -13.20 16.90
N LEU A 230 -23.44 -13.35 16.23
CA LEU A 230 -23.36 -13.40 14.78
C LEU A 230 -24.15 -14.57 14.21
N ARG A 231 -24.10 -15.74 14.85
CA ARG A 231 -24.87 -16.92 14.46
C ARG A 231 -26.37 -16.65 14.42
N THR A 232 -26.87 -15.98 15.46
CA THR A 232 -28.32 -15.70 15.60
C THR A 232 -28.81 -14.62 14.64
N LYS A 233 -27.94 -13.68 14.25
CA LYS A 233 -28.31 -12.47 13.48
C LYS A 233 -27.97 -12.54 12.00
N LEU A 234 -26.89 -13.21 11.62
CA LEU A 234 -26.45 -13.35 10.24
C LEU A 234 -26.97 -14.64 9.64
N THR A 235 -28.04 -14.53 8.86
CA THR A 235 -28.61 -15.62 8.08
C THR A 235 -28.33 -15.41 6.60
N ILE A 236 -27.81 -16.44 5.95
CA ILE A 236 -27.62 -16.49 4.51
C ILE A 236 -28.79 -17.27 3.92
N THR A 237 -29.47 -16.67 2.96
CA THR A 237 -30.52 -17.32 2.18
C THR A 237 -29.91 -17.74 0.85
N GLU A 238 -29.84 -19.04 0.59
CA GLU A 238 -29.37 -19.56 -0.70
C GLU A 238 -30.51 -20.23 -1.47
N GLY A 239 -30.69 -19.80 -2.73
CA GLY A 239 -31.74 -20.26 -3.65
C GLY A 239 -32.73 -19.15 -4.05
N GLU A 240 -33.29 -19.24 -5.26
CA GLU A 240 -34.41 -18.42 -5.73
C GLU A 240 -35.73 -19.22 -5.60
N GLY A 241 -36.75 -18.69 -4.91
CA GLY A 241 -38.09 -19.29 -4.79
C GLY A 241 -38.37 -20.06 -3.49
N GLU A 242 -39.34 -20.99 -3.52
CA GLU A 242 -39.87 -21.74 -2.35
C GLU A 242 -38.90 -22.79 -1.75
N SER A 243 -37.75 -23.05 -2.39
CA SER A 243 -36.73 -23.99 -1.91
C SER A 243 -35.52 -23.32 -1.24
N ALA A 244 -35.67 -22.05 -0.82
CA ALA A 244 -34.60 -21.29 -0.18
C ALA A 244 -34.25 -21.86 1.20
N THR A 245 -33.02 -22.38 1.34
CA THR A 245 -32.52 -22.83 2.64
C THR A 245 -31.87 -21.64 3.35
N THR A 246 -32.42 -21.29 4.52
CA THR A 246 -31.86 -20.22 5.35
C THR A 246 -30.91 -20.84 6.36
N THR A 247 -29.62 -20.61 6.18
CA THR A 247 -28.57 -21.15 7.07
C THR A 247 -27.82 -20.00 7.73
N SER A 248 -27.43 -20.14 8.99
CA SER A 248 -26.60 -19.14 9.65
C SER A 248 -25.21 -19.07 9.00
N PHE A 249 -24.64 -17.87 8.89
CA PHE A 249 -23.25 -17.68 8.41
C PHE A 249 -22.27 -18.55 9.20
N VAL A 250 -22.41 -18.57 10.52
CA VAL A 250 -21.51 -19.31 11.42
C VAL A 250 -21.67 -20.81 11.22
N ASP A 251 -22.90 -21.29 11.08
CA ASP A 251 -23.19 -22.71 10.84
C ASP A 251 -22.70 -23.20 9.47
N LYS A 252 -22.54 -22.28 8.52
CA LYS A 252 -22.02 -22.58 7.19
C LYS A 252 -20.50 -22.58 7.14
N TYR A 253 -19.84 -21.54 7.64
CA TYR A 253 -18.41 -21.31 7.44
C TYR A 253 -17.51 -21.71 8.61
N LEU A 254 -18.04 -21.76 9.83
CA LEU A 254 -17.26 -22.01 11.06
C LEU A 254 -17.69 -23.29 11.80
N ALA A 255 -18.85 -23.88 11.49
CA ALA A 255 -19.30 -25.08 12.16
C ALA A 255 -18.80 -26.37 11.49
N GLY A 256 -18.22 -27.25 12.30
CA GLY A 256 -17.92 -28.63 11.95
C GLY A 256 -18.91 -29.60 12.60
N GLN A 257 -18.87 -30.86 12.17
CA GLN A 257 -19.66 -31.93 12.78
C GLN A 257 -18.73 -33.04 13.26
N PHE A 258 -18.95 -33.49 14.48
CA PHE A 258 -18.37 -34.69 15.03
C PHE A 258 -19.32 -35.87 14.86
N GLU A 259 -18.73 -37.02 14.61
CA GLU A 259 -19.34 -38.32 14.82
C GLU A 259 -18.60 -38.97 15.99
N SER A 260 -19.34 -39.28 17.05
CA SER A 260 -18.78 -39.77 18.30
C SER A 260 -19.25 -41.18 18.57
N VAL A 261 -18.32 -42.05 18.91
CA VAL A 261 -18.59 -43.42 19.35
C VAL A 261 -18.30 -43.49 20.84
N THR A 262 -19.30 -43.85 21.63
CA THR A 262 -19.17 -43.99 23.09
C THR A 262 -19.17 -45.47 23.47
N GLU A 263 -18.09 -45.91 24.11
CA GLU A 263 -17.87 -47.31 24.50
C GLU A 263 -17.67 -47.40 26.02
N CYS A 264 -18.25 -48.41 26.67
CA CYS A 264 -17.98 -48.69 28.08
C CYS A 264 -16.58 -49.32 28.21
N GLU A 265 -15.73 -48.86 29.13
CA GLU A 265 -14.40 -49.45 29.33
C GLU A 265 -14.40 -50.70 30.22
N ASP A 266 -15.49 -50.95 30.96
CA ASP A 266 -15.58 -52.08 31.89
C ASP A 266 -15.62 -53.42 31.13
N PRO A 267 -14.64 -54.33 31.34
CA PRO A 267 -14.59 -55.61 30.65
C PRO A 267 -15.84 -56.46 30.89
N ALA A 268 -16.49 -56.33 32.06
CA ALA A 268 -17.73 -57.04 32.35
C ALA A 268 -18.91 -56.56 31.48
N ALA A 269 -18.98 -55.26 31.15
CA ALA A 269 -20.00 -54.71 30.26
C ALA A 269 -19.78 -55.14 28.79
N LYS A 270 -18.52 -55.26 28.37
CA LYS A 270 -18.16 -55.73 27.02
C LYS A 270 -18.50 -57.20 26.83
N GLU A 271 -18.26 -58.03 27.84
CA GLU A 271 -18.64 -59.45 27.84
C GLU A 271 -20.15 -59.66 27.87
N LEU A 272 -20.90 -58.75 28.50
CA LEU A 272 -22.37 -58.73 28.51
C LEU A 272 -23.00 -58.19 27.21
N GLY A 273 -22.18 -57.78 26.23
CA GLY A 273 -22.65 -57.39 24.89
C GLY A 273 -23.14 -55.94 24.77
N GLU A 274 -22.68 -55.01 25.61
CA GLU A 274 -23.04 -53.59 25.49
C GLU A 274 -22.51 -53.00 24.16
N GLN A 275 -23.41 -52.54 23.28
CA GLN A 275 -23.01 -51.98 21.98
C GLN A 275 -22.58 -50.50 22.09
N PRO A 276 -21.58 -50.07 21.31
CA PRO A 276 -21.18 -48.66 21.24
C PRO A 276 -22.33 -47.77 20.75
N SER A 277 -22.59 -46.66 21.43
CA SER A 277 -23.60 -45.68 20.96
C SER A 277 -22.95 -44.63 20.06
N GLN A 278 -23.57 -44.36 18.91
CA GLN A 278 -23.14 -43.31 17.97
C GLN A 278 -23.95 -42.03 18.18
N SER A 279 -23.29 -40.88 18.26
CA SER A 279 -23.93 -39.55 18.31
C SER A 279 -23.28 -38.58 17.34
N SER A 280 -24.06 -37.66 16.77
CA SER A 280 -23.54 -36.57 15.93
C SER A 280 -23.72 -35.23 16.63
N ASP A 281 -22.62 -34.53 16.85
CA ASP A 281 -22.56 -33.25 17.58
C ASP A 281 -21.95 -32.16 16.69
N VAL A 282 -22.45 -30.92 16.77
CA VAL A 282 -21.90 -29.77 16.02
C VAL A 282 -20.87 -29.05 16.90
N PHE A 283 -19.75 -28.63 16.32
CA PHE A 283 -18.71 -27.87 17.02
C PHE A 283 -18.34 -26.58 16.26
N TYR A 284 -17.92 -25.56 17.01
CA TYR A 284 -17.48 -24.25 16.48
C TYR A 284 -16.00 -23.96 16.72
N LYS A 285 -15.38 -24.74 17.60
CA LYS A 285 -13.98 -24.67 17.98
C LYS A 285 -13.48 -26.08 18.29
N LEU A 286 -12.19 -26.30 18.07
CA LEU A 286 -11.48 -27.48 18.53
C LEU A 286 -10.68 -27.11 19.78
N ASP A 287 -10.98 -27.75 20.89
CA ASP A 287 -10.25 -27.55 22.13
C ASP A 287 -8.97 -28.42 22.12
N CYS A 288 -7.82 -27.77 22.30
CA CYS A 288 -6.51 -28.39 22.45
C CYS A 288 -6.19 -28.46 23.94
N HIS A 289 -6.30 -29.65 24.52
CA HIS A 289 -5.96 -29.88 25.91
C HIS A 289 -4.46 -30.05 26.08
N ILE A 290 -3.86 -29.25 26.97
CA ILE A 290 -2.41 -29.24 27.19
C ILE A 290 -2.09 -30.04 28.44
N GLY A 291 -1.61 -31.26 28.25
CA GLY A 291 -1.16 -32.17 29.29
C GLY A 291 0.36 -32.10 29.55
N LYS A 292 0.86 -33.06 30.34
CA LYS A 292 2.31 -33.25 30.56
C LYS A 292 3.02 -33.82 29.33
N GLU A 293 2.31 -34.57 28.50
CA GLU A 293 2.87 -35.24 27.31
C GLU A 293 2.72 -34.43 26.02
N THR A 294 1.90 -33.37 26.03
CA THR A 294 1.59 -32.60 24.81
C THR A 294 2.73 -31.63 24.48
N ASN A 295 3.40 -31.87 23.36
CA ASN A 295 4.44 -30.96 22.83
C ASN A 295 3.99 -30.29 21.53
N HIS A 296 3.18 -30.99 20.74
CA HIS A 296 2.63 -30.50 19.48
C HIS A 296 1.12 -30.28 19.61
N LEU A 297 0.58 -29.38 18.78
CA LEU A 297 -0.85 -29.09 18.72
C LEU A 297 -1.68 -30.35 18.42
N GLN A 298 -1.18 -31.23 17.55
CA GLN A 298 -1.85 -32.46 17.14
C GLN A 298 -2.16 -33.37 18.33
N ASP A 299 -1.18 -33.59 19.22
CA ASP A 299 -1.34 -34.40 20.43
C ASP A 299 -2.46 -33.85 21.33
N GLY A 300 -2.51 -32.52 21.48
CA GLY A 300 -3.51 -31.86 22.32
C GLY A 300 -4.92 -31.87 21.70
N ILE A 301 -5.03 -31.87 20.37
CA ILE A 301 -6.32 -32.07 19.67
C ILE A 301 -6.77 -33.52 19.82
N LEU A 302 -5.89 -34.50 19.65
CA LEU A 302 -6.21 -35.91 19.88
C LEU A 302 -6.71 -36.16 21.29
N ALA A 303 -6.05 -35.55 22.29
CA ALA A 303 -6.48 -35.61 23.68
C ALA A 303 -7.86 -34.95 23.90
N GLY A 304 -8.24 -33.95 23.11
CA GLY A 304 -9.57 -33.33 23.18
C GLY A 304 -10.67 -34.07 22.42
N LEU A 305 -10.31 -34.99 21.53
CA LEU A 305 -11.26 -35.85 20.83
C LEU A 305 -11.62 -37.10 21.64
N GLU A 306 -10.88 -37.39 22.72
CA GLU A 306 -11.16 -38.47 23.65
C GLU A 306 -11.64 -37.91 24.99
N GLU A 307 -12.90 -38.18 25.33
CA GLU A 307 -13.50 -37.76 26.60
C GLU A 307 -13.87 -38.98 27.43
N GLU A 308 -13.58 -38.94 28.73
CA GLU A 308 -14.03 -39.93 29.70
C GLU A 308 -15.27 -39.41 30.42
N ILE A 309 -16.37 -40.16 30.35
CA ILE A 309 -17.67 -39.79 30.91
C ILE A 309 -18.13 -40.88 31.87
N GLU A 310 -18.48 -40.49 33.09
CA GLU A 310 -19.13 -41.40 34.03
C GLU A 310 -20.63 -41.47 33.71
N LYS A 311 -21.12 -42.66 33.35
CA LYS A 311 -22.55 -42.93 33.16
C LYS A 311 -22.94 -44.18 33.92
N ASN A 312 -24.20 -44.25 34.33
CA ASN A 312 -24.76 -45.48 34.87
C ASN A 312 -24.96 -46.48 33.72
N SER A 313 -24.28 -47.63 33.78
CA SER A 313 -24.48 -48.69 32.79
C SER A 313 -25.76 -49.46 33.11
N PRO A 314 -26.72 -49.54 32.18
CA PRO A 314 -27.97 -50.25 32.40
C PRO A 314 -27.79 -51.76 32.58
N LEU A 315 -26.65 -52.33 32.17
CA LEU A 315 -26.34 -53.76 32.32
C LEU A 315 -25.62 -54.08 33.63
N LEU A 316 -24.79 -53.15 34.14
CA LEU A 316 -24.03 -53.33 35.38
C LEU A 316 -24.70 -52.67 36.60
N ASP A 317 -25.75 -51.87 36.40
CA ASP A 317 -26.48 -51.08 37.41
C ASP A 317 -25.55 -50.29 38.36
N ARG A 318 -24.43 -49.81 37.81
CA ARG A 318 -23.44 -48.99 38.52
C ARG A 318 -22.84 -47.96 37.57
N ASN A 319 -22.26 -46.91 38.14
CA ASN A 319 -21.51 -45.95 37.35
C ASN A 319 -20.23 -46.62 36.82
N SER A 320 -20.10 -46.65 35.51
CA SER A 320 -18.90 -47.09 34.81
C SER A 320 -18.33 -45.93 33.98
N VAL A 321 -17.04 -46.01 33.70
CA VAL A 321 -16.36 -45.04 32.84
C VAL A 321 -16.62 -45.42 31.39
N TYR A 322 -17.19 -44.49 30.64
CA TYR A 322 -17.38 -44.59 29.20
C TYR A 322 -16.36 -43.70 28.51
N LYS A 323 -15.71 -44.24 27.47
CA LYS A 323 -14.80 -43.49 26.62
C LYS A 323 -15.55 -43.06 25.37
N LYS A 324 -15.75 -41.75 25.21
CA LYS A 324 -16.31 -41.11 24.02
C LYS A 324 -15.15 -40.73 23.10
N ARG A 325 -15.13 -41.32 21.90
CA ARG A 325 -14.17 -40.96 20.84
C ARG A 325 -14.89 -40.20 19.75
N SER A 326 -14.58 -38.92 19.62
CA SER A 326 -15.11 -38.05 18.57
C SER A 326 -14.17 -38.03 17.36
N ARG A 327 -14.74 -38.06 16.16
CA ARG A 327 -14.03 -37.90 14.88
C ARG A 327 -14.77 -36.89 14.02
N ILE A 328 -14.03 -36.12 13.21
CA ILE A 328 -14.64 -35.06 12.41
C ILE A 328 -15.29 -35.65 11.16
N ALA A 329 -16.61 -35.48 11.04
CA ALA A 329 -17.42 -35.89 9.89
C ALA A 329 -17.59 -34.76 8.86
N ARG A 330 -17.63 -33.50 9.32
CA ARG A 330 -17.71 -32.31 8.43
C ARG A 330 -16.71 -31.25 8.87
N LEU A 331 -15.95 -30.74 7.90
CA LEU A 331 -14.92 -29.71 8.10
C LEU A 331 -15.41 -28.33 7.67
N PRO A 332 -15.30 -27.29 8.54
CA PRO A 332 -15.64 -25.91 8.18
C PRO A 332 -14.58 -25.26 7.29
N LYS A 333 -14.92 -24.18 6.60
CA LYS A 333 -13.93 -23.37 5.86
C LYS A 333 -12.94 -22.67 6.80
N TYR A 334 -13.42 -22.21 7.95
CA TYR A 334 -12.61 -21.60 9.00
C TYR A 334 -12.65 -22.46 10.25
N LEU A 335 -11.48 -22.91 10.69
CA LEU A 335 -11.32 -23.77 11.85
C LEU A 335 -10.69 -22.98 13.00
N THR A 336 -11.44 -22.80 14.08
CA THR A 336 -10.94 -22.17 15.29
C THR A 336 -10.36 -23.24 16.21
N VAL A 337 -9.08 -23.11 16.58
CA VAL A 337 -8.42 -23.98 17.55
C VAL A 337 -8.15 -23.18 18.82
N HIS A 338 -8.67 -23.66 19.94
CA HIS A 338 -8.53 -23.02 21.24
C HIS A 338 -7.58 -23.81 22.12
N PHE A 339 -6.53 -23.17 22.63
CA PHE A 339 -5.60 -23.76 23.58
C PHE A 339 -6.15 -23.61 24.99
N VAL A 340 -6.56 -24.71 25.61
CA VAL A 340 -7.10 -24.73 26.97
C VAL A 340 -5.96 -24.54 27.99
N ARG A 341 -5.43 -23.31 28.05
CA ARG A 341 -4.29 -22.95 28.92
C ARG A 341 -4.74 -22.52 30.31
N PHE A 342 -5.92 -21.95 30.45
CA PHE A 342 -6.41 -21.49 31.74
C PHE A 342 -7.13 -22.61 32.48
N TYR A 343 -6.72 -22.87 33.71
CA TYR A 343 -7.39 -23.83 34.57
C TYR A 343 -7.49 -23.31 36.00
N TRP A 344 -8.48 -23.81 36.73
CA TRP A 344 -8.66 -23.49 38.13
C TRP A 344 -7.73 -24.37 38.98
N LYS A 345 -6.71 -23.76 39.60
CA LYS A 345 -5.82 -24.48 40.52
C LYS A 345 -6.48 -24.56 41.90
N ARG A 346 -7.04 -25.72 42.24
CA ARG A 346 -7.74 -25.98 43.52
C ARG A 346 -6.88 -25.69 44.75
N GLU A 347 -5.58 -25.96 44.70
CA GLU A 347 -4.65 -25.72 45.82
C GLU A 347 -4.55 -24.23 46.18
N THR A 348 -4.45 -23.36 45.17
CA THR A 348 -4.24 -21.92 45.36
C THR A 348 -5.53 -21.12 45.26
N GLN A 349 -6.66 -21.76 44.92
CA GLN A 349 -7.96 -21.13 44.65
C GLN A 349 -7.83 -19.92 43.71
N LYS A 350 -7.01 -20.08 42.67
CA LYS A 350 -6.71 -19.05 41.67
C LYS A 350 -6.71 -19.68 40.28
N LYS A 351 -7.16 -18.90 39.28
CA LYS A 351 -6.95 -19.23 37.87
C LYS A 351 -5.45 -19.17 37.56
N ALA A 352 -4.92 -20.26 37.02
CA ALA A 352 -3.53 -20.35 36.61
C ALA A 352 -3.45 -20.67 35.12
N LYS A 353 -2.38 -20.19 34.47
CA LYS A 353 -2.11 -20.45 33.05
C LYS A 353 -1.05 -21.53 32.89
N ILE A 354 -1.28 -22.45 31.96
CA ILE A 354 -0.31 -23.47 31.54
C ILE A 354 0.71 -22.80 30.61
N MET A 355 1.94 -22.63 31.11
CA MET A 355 3.05 -21.96 30.40
C MET A 355 3.90 -22.93 29.55
N ARG A 356 3.44 -24.18 29.38
CA ARG A 356 4.13 -25.17 28.56
C ARG A 356 4.22 -24.70 27.11
N LYS A 357 5.36 -24.95 26.48
CA LYS A 357 5.57 -24.73 25.05
C LYS A 357 4.79 -25.79 24.26
N VAL A 358 3.90 -25.33 23.38
CA VAL A 358 3.15 -26.18 22.45
C VAL A 358 3.33 -25.61 21.06
N THR A 359 3.98 -26.37 20.17
CA THR A 359 4.21 -25.92 18.80
C THR A 359 2.96 -26.14 17.97
N PHE A 360 2.59 -25.16 17.16
CA PHE A 360 1.51 -25.27 16.19
C PHE A 360 2.06 -25.08 14.77
N PRO A 361 1.64 -25.89 13.79
CA PRO A 361 2.14 -25.77 12.44
C PRO A 361 1.44 -24.63 11.70
N ALA A 362 2.15 -23.99 10.76
CA ALA A 362 1.58 -23.00 9.86
C ALA A 362 0.56 -23.63 8.90
N GLU A 363 0.81 -24.86 8.46
CA GLU A 363 -0.13 -25.68 7.71
C GLU A 363 -0.62 -26.85 8.58
N LEU A 364 -1.92 -26.94 8.81
CA LEU A 364 -2.53 -27.99 9.60
C LEU A 364 -3.18 -29.05 8.69
N ASP A 365 -2.70 -30.29 8.79
CA ASP A 365 -3.35 -31.46 8.21
C ASP A 365 -4.31 -32.05 9.25
N VAL A 366 -5.60 -32.04 8.95
CA VAL A 366 -6.65 -32.57 9.84
C VAL A 366 -7.15 -33.95 9.44
N VAL A 367 -6.59 -34.54 8.38
CA VAL A 367 -7.07 -35.83 7.84
C VAL A 367 -6.96 -36.96 8.86
N GLU A 368 -6.01 -36.86 9.79
CA GLU A 368 -5.85 -37.80 10.90
C GLU A 368 -7.01 -37.77 11.90
N PHE A 369 -7.69 -36.63 12.04
CA PHE A 369 -8.80 -36.44 12.99
C PHE A 369 -10.18 -36.76 12.38
N CYS A 370 -10.23 -37.03 11.07
CA CYS A 370 -11.46 -37.25 10.33
C CYS A 370 -11.97 -38.69 10.45
N THR A 371 -13.26 -38.91 10.14
CA THR A 371 -13.82 -40.26 9.98
C THR A 371 -13.15 -41.00 8.82
N GLU A 372 -13.17 -42.33 8.83
CA GLU A 372 -12.52 -43.13 7.78
C GLU A 372 -13.11 -42.87 6.39
N ASP A 373 -14.42 -42.62 6.32
CA ASP A 373 -15.11 -42.31 5.07
C ASP A 373 -14.69 -40.96 4.51
N LEU A 374 -14.63 -39.93 5.36
CA LEU A 374 -14.15 -38.61 4.96
C LEU A 374 -12.66 -38.67 4.58
N ARG A 375 -11.86 -39.44 5.32
CA ARG A 375 -10.42 -39.62 5.04
C ARG A 375 -10.18 -40.22 3.65
N LYS A 376 -10.92 -41.26 3.25
CA LYS A 376 -10.81 -41.87 1.91
C LYS A 376 -11.09 -40.87 0.80
N GLN A 377 -12.00 -39.92 1.02
CA GLN A 377 -12.34 -38.87 0.06
C GLN A 377 -11.30 -37.74 0.02
N LEU A 378 -10.73 -37.36 1.16
CA LEU A 378 -9.83 -36.20 1.25
C LEU A 378 -8.39 -36.53 0.82
N VAL A 379 -7.89 -37.75 1.06
CA VAL A 379 -6.52 -38.15 0.72
C VAL A 379 -6.14 -37.88 -0.75
N PRO A 380 -6.91 -38.28 -1.78
CA PRO A 380 -6.53 -38.03 -3.17
C PRO A 380 -6.46 -36.53 -3.51
N ILE A 381 -7.42 -35.74 -2.99
CA ILE A 381 -7.46 -34.28 -3.20
C ILE A 381 -6.26 -33.63 -2.51
N ARG A 382 -5.99 -34.00 -1.26
CA ARG A 382 -4.88 -33.48 -0.46
C ARG A 382 -3.53 -33.71 -1.14
N ASP A 383 -3.27 -34.94 -1.58
CA ASP A 383 -1.98 -35.32 -2.15
C ASP A 383 -1.75 -34.57 -3.46
N LYS A 384 -2.79 -34.42 -4.29
CA LYS A 384 -2.73 -33.61 -5.51
C LYS A 384 -2.51 -32.11 -5.24
N VAL A 385 -3.14 -31.55 -4.20
CA VAL A 385 -2.90 -30.17 -3.77
C VAL A 385 -1.44 -29.96 -3.33
N ARG A 386 -0.87 -30.94 -2.60
CA ARG A 386 0.55 -30.88 -2.19
C ARG A 386 1.50 -30.96 -3.38
N GLU A 387 1.22 -31.80 -4.35
CA GLU A 387 1.99 -31.88 -5.60
C GLU A 387 1.99 -30.54 -6.34
N ILE A 388 0.82 -29.97 -6.59
CA ILE A 388 0.68 -28.66 -7.29
C ILE A 388 1.45 -27.57 -6.55
N ARG A 389 1.31 -27.48 -5.22
CA ARG A 389 2.02 -26.47 -4.42
C ARG A 389 3.53 -26.66 -4.45
N LYS A 390 4.01 -27.91 -4.42
CA LYS A 390 5.44 -28.22 -4.54
C LYS A 390 5.99 -27.79 -5.90
N GLU A 391 5.29 -28.11 -6.98
CA GLU A 391 5.67 -27.72 -8.34
C GLU A 391 5.69 -26.19 -8.52
N GLU A 392 4.66 -25.49 -8.04
CA GLU A 392 4.62 -24.02 -8.07
C GLU A 392 5.80 -23.39 -7.31
N LEU A 393 6.17 -23.99 -6.17
CA LEU A 393 7.28 -23.51 -5.34
C LEU A 393 8.64 -23.81 -5.99
N GLU A 394 8.77 -24.93 -6.68
CA GLU A 394 9.96 -25.24 -7.49
C GLU A 394 10.14 -24.26 -8.65
N VAL A 395 9.06 -23.92 -9.36
CA VAL A 395 9.06 -22.91 -10.45
C VAL A 395 9.47 -21.54 -9.91
N GLU A 396 8.94 -21.13 -8.76
CA GLU A 396 9.33 -19.85 -8.16
C GLU A 396 10.82 -19.85 -7.75
N ARG A 397 11.31 -20.96 -7.18
CA ARG A 397 12.72 -21.09 -6.81
C ARG A 397 13.63 -21.06 -8.04
N SER A 398 13.23 -21.64 -9.17
CA SER A 398 13.98 -21.54 -10.42
C SER A 398 14.00 -20.10 -10.96
N GLN A 399 12.85 -19.41 -10.96
CA GLN A 399 12.76 -18.00 -11.36
C GLN A 399 13.63 -17.08 -10.50
N LYS A 400 13.64 -17.27 -9.17
CA LYS A 400 14.52 -16.50 -8.27
C LYS A 400 15.99 -16.77 -8.55
N ARG A 401 16.37 -18.02 -8.82
CA ARG A 401 17.75 -18.38 -9.17
C ARG A 401 18.17 -17.75 -10.51
N GLN A 402 17.28 -17.75 -11.51
CA GLN A 402 17.52 -17.11 -12.80
C GLN A 402 17.71 -15.61 -12.65
N ARG A 403 16.81 -14.91 -11.94
CA ARG A 403 16.93 -13.47 -11.69
C ARG A 403 18.24 -13.11 -10.96
N ILE A 404 18.62 -13.86 -9.93
CA ILE A 404 19.88 -13.65 -9.22
C ILE A 404 21.08 -13.89 -10.16
N ALA A 405 20.99 -14.88 -11.05
CA ALA A 405 22.02 -15.15 -12.03
C ALA A 405 22.13 -14.02 -13.08
N GLU A 406 21.02 -13.50 -13.58
CA GLU A 406 20.97 -12.34 -14.47
C GLU A 406 21.53 -11.08 -13.81
N GLU A 407 21.11 -10.77 -12.57
CA GLU A 407 21.65 -9.63 -11.81
C GLU A 407 23.16 -9.78 -11.57
N ARG A 408 23.65 -11.00 -11.34
CA ARG A 408 25.08 -11.28 -11.20
C ARG A 408 25.84 -11.15 -12.52
N ALA A 409 25.26 -11.62 -13.62
CA ALA A 409 25.82 -11.47 -14.96
C ALA A 409 25.86 -10.00 -15.39
N GLU A 410 24.82 -9.22 -15.11
CA GLU A 410 24.81 -7.77 -15.33
C GLU A 410 25.86 -7.04 -14.50
N ARG A 411 26.04 -7.42 -13.22
CA ARG A 411 27.11 -6.86 -12.37
C ARG A 411 28.49 -7.19 -12.93
N GLN A 412 28.72 -8.42 -13.39
CA GLN A 412 29.98 -8.81 -14.05
C GLN A 412 30.20 -8.08 -15.38
N LEU A 413 29.16 -7.87 -16.19
CA LEU A 413 29.22 -7.09 -17.42
C LEU A 413 29.51 -5.61 -17.16
N LYS A 414 28.94 -5.03 -16.09
CA LYS A 414 29.25 -3.67 -15.64
C LYS A 414 30.70 -3.56 -15.16
N GLU A 415 31.19 -4.52 -14.38
CA GLU A 415 32.59 -4.57 -13.91
C GLU A 415 33.59 -4.75 -15.05
N THR A 416 33.30 -5.61 -16.03
CA THR A 416 34.16 -5.82 -17.21
C THR A 416 34.15 -4.62 -18.19
N ASN A 417 33.03 -3.88 -18.28
CA ASN A 417 32.98 -2.64 -19.07
C ASN A 417 33.67 -1.46 -18.36
N LEU A 418 33.67 -1.40 -17.03
CA LEU A 418 34.45 -0.44 -16.25
C LEU A 418 35.96 -0.71 -16.34
N GLY A 419 36.37 -1.98 -16.46
CA GLY A 419 37.77 -2.40 -16.61
C GLY A 419 38.41 -2.15 -17.99
N LYS A 420 37.65 -1.78 -19.03
CA LYS A 420 38.19 -1.51 -20.39
C LYS A 420 38.61 -0.05 -20.63
N SER A 421 38.60 0.81 -19.61
CA SER A 421 38.96 2.23 -19.75
C SER A 421 40.39 2.59 -19.34
N VAL A 422 41.22 1.65 -18.86
CA VAL A 422 42.65 1.88 -18.62
C VAL A 422 43.47 0.62 -18.91
N GLU A 423 43.88 0.41 -20.16
CA GLU A 423 45.14 -0.28 -20.42
C GLU A 423 45.93 0.44 -21.53
N PRO A 424 47.26 0.62 -21.40
CA PRO A 424 48.06 1.32 -22.37
C PRO A 424 48.25 0.47 -23.63
N MET A 425 48.26 1.17 -24.75
CA MET A 425 48.54 0.70 -26.09
C MET A 425 49.98 0.14 -26.22
N GLN A 426 50.27 -1.06 -25.70
CA GLN A 426 51.55 -1.74 -25.91
C GLN A 426 51.51 -3.24 -25.52
N LYS A 427 50.67 -4.04 -26.20
CA LYS A 427 50.86 -5.50 -26.42
C LYS A 427 49.79 -6.04 -27.37
N LYS A 428 49.83 -5.59 -28.63
CA LYS A 428 49.05 -6.16 -29.75
C LYS A 428 49.93 -6.82 -30.81
N LYS A 429 51.13 -7.25 -30.42
CA LYS A 429 52.05 -8.07 -31.24
C LYS A 429 52.80 -9.06 -30.35
N ALA A 430 52.12 -10.12 -29.91
CA ALA A 430 52.74 -11.36 -29.42
C ALA A 430 51.65 -12.36 -28.95
N THR A 431 50.64 -12.61 -29.78
CA THR A 431 49.73 -13.77 -29.56
C THR A 431 49.11 -14.21 -30.87
N GLU A 432 49.94 -14.40 -31.90
CA GLU A 432 49.59 -15.15 -33.11
C GLU A 432 50.42 -16.44 -33.27
N GLU A 433 51.29 -16.77 -32.32
CA GLU A 433 52.08 -18.00 -32.35
C GLU A 433 51.94 -18.75 -31.02
N ASN A 434 50.88 -19.54 -30.88
CA ASN A 434 50.93 -20.82 -30.16
C ASN A 434 49.66 -21.64 -30.42
N LYS A 435 49.49 -22.05 -31.67
CA LYS A 435 48.86 -23.33 -31.98
C LYS A 435 49.97 -24.38 -32.02
N SER A 436 50.17 -25.12 -30.94
CA SER A 436 50.48 -26.56 -31.03
C SER A 436 50.52 -27.24 -29.65
N LYS A 437 49.77 -28.34 -29.56
CA LYS A 437 49.96 -29.52 -28.70
C LYS A 437 49.73 -29.36 -27.19
N VAL A 438 48.58 -29.87 -26.70
CA VAL A 438 48.52 -31.08 -25.85
C VAL A 438 47.17 -31.79 -26.12
N ASN A 439 47.23 -33.04 -26.57
CA ASN A 439 46.17 -34.05 -26.51
C ASN A 439 46.33 -34.81 -25.18
N ASP A 440 45.25 -35.15 -24.47
CA ASP A 440 44.64 -36.50 -24.53
C ASP A 440 43.49 -36.67 -23.51
N LYS A 441 42.40 -37.28 -24.01
CA LYS A 441 41.45 -38.24 -23.38
C LYS A 441 40.75 -37.90 -22.05
N ASP A 442 39.42 -37.84 -22.09
CA ASP A 442 38.58 -39.03 -21.89
C ASP A 442 37.18 -38.84 -22.50
N GLY A 443 36.64 -39.91 -23.06
CA GLY A 443 35.35 -39.92 -23.74
C GLY A 443 34.21 -40.27 -22.79
N ASP A 444 33.11 -39.53 -22.89
CA ASP A 444 31.79 -40.13 -22.74
C ASP A 444 30.80 -39.45 -23.69
N SER A 445 29.86 -40.28 -24.11
CA SER A 445 28.80 -40.23 -25.10
C SER A 445 28.16 -38.85 -25.36
N GLN A 446 28.17 -38.45 -26.63
CA GLN A 446 27.26 -37.42 -27.15
C GLN A 446 25.81 -37.91 -27.03
N MET A 447 25.10 -37.47 -25.98
CA MET A 447 23.69 -37.10 -26.17
C MET A 447 23.68 -35.64 -26.57
N GLU A 448 23.28 -35.37 -27.82
CA GLU A 448 22.78 -34.05 -28.20
C GLU A 448 21.48 -33.80 -27.41
N GLU A 449 21.60 -33.41 -26.15
CA GLU A 449 20.53 -32.71 -25.46
C GLU A 449 20.42 -31.35 -26.14
N THR A 450 19.41 -31.22 -26.99
CA THR A 450 18.95 -29.94 -27.49
C THR A 450 18.54 -29.15 -26.25
N PHE A 451 19.39 -28.21 -25.80
CA PHE A 451 19.08 -27.32 -24.70
C PHE A 451 17.84 -26.51 -25.09
N LYS A 452 16.68 -26.91 -24.56
CA LYS A 452 15.45 -26.11 -24.63
C LYS A 452 15.75 -24.73 -24.05
N THR A 453 15.24 -23.69 -24.69
CA THR A 453 15.40 -22.33 -24.17
C THR A 453 14.67 -22.19 -22.83
N ASP A 454 15.14 -21.32 -21.94
CA ASP A 454 14.56 -21.17 -20.59
C ASP A 454 13.05 -20.86 -20.63
N ALA A 455 12.60 -20.12 -21.65
CA ALA A 455 11.19 -19.82 -21.89
C ALA A 455 10.35 -21.06 -22.25
N GLU A 456 10.92 -22.04 -22.94
CA GLU A 456 10.25 -23.30 -23.28
C GLU A 456 10.12 -24.21 -22.04
N TYR A 457 11.12 -24.22 -21.16
CA TYR A 457 11.07 -24.95 -19.88
C TYR A 457 10.01 -24.36 -18.93
N GLU A 458 9.92 -23.03 -18.86
CA GLU A 458 8.88 -22.34 -18.07
C GLU A 458 7.47 -22.60 -18.61
N ALA A 459 7.30 -22.61 -19.94
CA ALA A 459 6.03 -22.92 -20.58
C ALA A 459 5.59 -24.37 -20.32
N GLU A 460 6.51 -25.34 -20.42
CA GLU A 460 6.26 -26.76 -20.13
C GLU A 460 5.86 -26.97 -18.66
N LYS A 461 6.54 -26.30 -17.73
CA LYS A 461 6.20 -26.35 -16.30
C LYS A 461 4.85 -25.67 -16.01
N ALA A 462 4.57 -24.52 -16.60
CA ALA A 462 3.27 -23.85 -16.46
C ALA A 462 2.12 -24.71 -17.01
N GLU A 463 2.35 -25.43 -18.11
CA GLU A 463 1.38 -26.36 -18.66
C GLU A 463 1.16 -27.58 -17.76
N SER A 464 2.22 -28.15 -17.17
CA SER A 464 2.11 -29.25 -16.20
C SER A 464 1.27 -28.86 -14.97
N ILE A 465 1.51 -27.67 -14.41
CA ILE A 465 0.72 -27.12 -13.30
C ILE A 465 -0.74 -26.92 -13.73
N ARG A 466 -0.99 -26.47 -14.98
CA ARG A 466 -2.35 -26.28 -15.50
C ARG A 466 -3.09 -27.61 -15.66
N VAL A 467 -2.42 -28.67 -16.12
CA VAL A 467 -2.99 -30.02 -16.22
C VAL A 467 -3.31 -30.55 -14.82
N ALA A 468 -2.37 -30.46 -13.88
CA ALA A 468 -2.57 -30.88 -12.50
C ALA A 468 -3.74 -30.14 -11.83
N LYS A 469 -3.91 -28.83 -12.08
CA LYS A 469 -5.07 -28.04 -11.59
C LYS A 469 -6.40 -28.52 -12.17
N LYS A 470 -6.44 -28.96 -13.44
CA LYS A 470 -7.65 -29.53 -14.04
C LYS A 470 -8.00 -30.89 -13.43
N GLU A 471 -7.01 -31.76 -13.23
CA GLU A 471 -7.20 -33.06 -12.58
C GLU A 471 -7.72 -32.88 -11.13
N LEU A 472 -7.14 -31.93 -10.38
CA LEU A 472 -7.62 -31.57 -9.06
C LEU A 472 -9.09 -31.13 -9.08
N GLN A 473 -9.48 -30.32 -10.06
CA GLN A 473 -10.86 -29.87 -10.21
C GLN A 473 -11.82 -31.02 -10.52
N GLU A 474 -11.38 -32.00 -11.32
CA GLU A 474 -12.16 -33.19 -11.60
C GLU A 474 -12.39 -34.04 -10.33
N LEU A 475 -11.36 -34.22 -9.49
CA LEU A 475 -11.49 -34.89 -8.19
C LEU A 475 -12.46 -34.17 -7.25
N ILE A 476 -12.45 -32.83 -7.24
CA ILE A 476 -13.40 -32.03 -6.45
C ILE A 476 -14.83 -32.22 -6.97
N ASN A 477 -15.02 -32.23 -8.30
CA ASN A 477 -16.33 -32.44 -8.91
C ASN A 477 -16.87 -33.85 -8.65
N GLN A 478 -16.01 -34.88 -8.62
CA GLN A 478 -16.39 -36.27 -8.30
C GLN A 478 -16.89 -36.43 -6.86
N ARG A 479 -16.38 -35.64 -5.91
CA ARG A 479 -16.91 -35.56 -4.53
C ARG A 479 -18.30 -34.88 -4.47
N GLY A 480 -18.68 -34.19 -5.54
CA GLY A 480 -19.74 -33.20 -5.54
C GLY A 480 -19.20 -31.86 -5.02
N ALA A 481 -19.61 -30.75 -5.64
CA ALA A 481 -19.36 -29.43 -5.09
C ALA A 481 -20.08 -29.33 -3.74
N GLY A 482 -19.40 -29.71 -2.66
CA GLY A 482 -19.92 -29.55 -1.32
C GLY A 482 -20.29 -28.09 -1.08
N ASP A 483 -21.24 -27.88 -0.18
CA ASP A 483 -21.68 -26.57 0.29
C ASP A 483 -20.48 -25.61 0.43
N SER A 484 -20.59 -24.38 -0.09
CA SER A 484 -19.48 -23.43 -0.26
C SER A 484 -18.75 -23.05 1.04
N GLY A 485 -19.31 -23.44 2.19
CA GLY A 485 -18.71 -23.34 3.51
C GLY A 485 -17.87 -24.54 3.98
N THR A 486 -17.76 -25.61 3.19
CA THR A 486 -17.04 -26.84 3.57
C THR A 486 -15.63 -26.91 3.00
N ASN A 487 -14.69 -27.42 3.81
CA ASN A 487 -13.34 -27.70 3.31
C ASN A 487 -13.34 -28.94 2.39
N GLN A 488 -12.65 -28.81 1.25
CA GLN A 488 -12.56 -29.83 0.21
C GLN A 488 -11.22 -30.59 0.21
N SER A 489 -10.14 -30.00 0.73
CA SER A 489 -8.79 -30.57 0.68
C SER A 489 -8.31 -31.19 1.99
N GLY A 490 -8.95 -30.85 3.11
CA GLY A 490 -8.52 -31.29 4.44
C GLY A 490 -7.22 -30.62 4.93
N LEU A 491 -6.70 -29.65 4.18
CA LEU A 491 -5.56 -28.83 4.58
C LEU A 491 -6.04 -27.44 4.99
N TYR A 492 -5.42 -26.92 6.03
CA TYR A 492 -5.64 -25.56 6.49
C TYR A 492 -4.34 -24.79 6.60
N GLU A 493 -4.46 -23.48 6.48
CA GLU A 493 -3.38 -22.52 6.62
C GLU A 493 -3.69 -21.56 7.77
N LEU A 494 -2.69 -21.28 8.60
CA LEU A 494 -2.84 -20.39 9.74
C LEU A 494 -3.10 -18.97 9.26
N ARG A 495 -4.24 -18.41 9.68
CA ARG A 495 -4.72 -17.10 9.25
C ARG A 495 -4.49 -16.02 10.30
N ALA A 496 -4.79 -16.34 11.55
CA ALA A 496 -4.64 -15.42 12.67
C ALA A 496 -4.34 -16.15 13.99
N VAL A 497 -3.65 -15.49 14.91
CA VAL A 497 -3.29 -16.00 16.24
C VAL A 497 -3.57 -14.94 17.28
N ILE A 498 -4.40 -15.27 18.26
CA ILE A 498 -4.56 -14.48 19.49
C ILE A 498 -3.56 -15.02 20.50
N THR A 499 -2.79 -14.11 21.08
CA THR A 499 -1.78 -14.42 22.08
C THR A 499 -2.10 -13.73 23.38
N HIS A 500 -1.67 -14.35 24.47
CA HIS A 500 -1.77 -13.78 25.81
C HIS A 500 -0.39 -13.79 26.46
N GLN A 501 0.02 -12.65 27.02
CA GLN A 501 1.20 -12.50 27.87
C GLN A 501 0.74 -12.30 29.33
N GLY A 502 1.33 -13.04 30.27
CA GLY A 502 0.97 -12.97 31.69
C GLY A 502 0.57 -14.31 32.29
N ALA A 503 0.54 -14.37 33.63
CA ALA A 503 0.40 -15.60 34.41
C ALA A 503 -1.06 -16.00 34.72
N SER A 504 -2.02 -15.07 34.61
CA SER A 504 -3.44 -15.25 34.94
C SER A 504 -4.34 -14.69 33.84
N ALA A 505 -5.58 -15.17 33.74
CA ALA A 505 -6.55 -14.63 32.77
C ALA A 505 -7.01 -13.19 33.13
N ASP A 506 -7.06 -12.90 34.43
CA ASP A 506 -7.54 -11.60 34.95
C ASP A 506 -6.46 -10.51 34.90
N SER A 507 -5.24 -10.84 34.46
CA SER A 507 -4.12 -9.91 34.37
C SER A 507 -3.15 -10.31 33.26
N GLY A 508 -2.90 -9.42 32.33
CA GLY A 508 -1.93 -9.67 31.27
C GLY A 508 -2.19 -8.78 30.07
N HIS A 509 -1.69 -9.19 28.92
CA HIS A 509 -1.90 -8.44 27.70
C HIS A 509 -2.21 -9.36 26.52
N TYR A 510 -3.30 -9.06 25.83
CA TYR A 510 -3.72 -9.80 24.64
C TYR A 510 -3.30 -9.05 23.39
N THR A 511 -2.71 -9.76 22.44
CA THR A 511 -2.34 -9.20 21.13
C THR A 511 -2.71 -10.18 20.02
N ALA A 512 -3.07 -9.65 18.85
CA ALA A 512 -3.42 -10.46 17.69
C ALA A 512 -2.34 -10.41 16.61
N TYR A 513 -2.08 -11.53 15.97
CA TYR A 513 -1.24 -11.65 14.79
C TYR A 513 -2.12 -12.10 13.63
N VAL A 514 -2.10 -11.40 12.50
CA VAL A 514 -2.91 -11.75 11.31
C VAL A 514 -2.03 -11.81 10.08
N LYS A 515 -2.18 -12.86 9.28
CA LYS A 515 -1.44 -13.02 8.02
C LYS A 515 -1.90 -11.97 6.99
N LYS A 516 -0.96 -11.28 6.35
CA LYS A 516 -1.23 -10.26 5.32
C LYS A 516 -2.07 -10.86 4.17
N GLN A 517 -3.05 -10.12 3.65
CA GLN A 517 -3.82 -10.50 2.45
C GLN A 517 -3.30 -9.72 1.26
N GLU A 518 -3.04 -10.41 0.15
CA GLU A 518 -3.02 -9.77 -1.17
C GLU A 518 -4.48 -9.74 -1.70
N ARG A 519 -4.87 -8.65 -2.37
CA ARG A 519 -6.09 -8.67 -3.19
C ARG A 519 -5.66 -9.17 -4.56
N ASP A 520 -6.51 -9.97 -5.21
CA ASP A 520 -6.23 -10.56 -6.53
C ASP A 520 -6.18 -9.45 -7.61
N GLU A 521 -5.09 -8.71 -7.72
CA GLU A 521 -4.75 -7.97 -8.93
C GLU A 521 -3.75 -8.78 -9.78
N PRO A 522 -3.91 -8.81 -11.13
CA PRO A 522 -2.97 -9.45 -12.02
C PRO A 522 -1.72 -8.59 -12.18
N GLN A 523 -0.91 -8.45 -11.12
CA GLN A 523 0.44 -7.92 -11.25
C GLN A 523 1.41 -9.01 -11.70
N THR A 524 2.28 -8.62 -12.63
CA THR A 524 3.37 -9.36 -13.27
C THR A 524 4.13 -10.31 -12.34
N GLY A 525 3.70 -11.57 -12.30
CA GLY A 525 4.51 -12.81 -12.31
C GLY A 525 5.60 -13.09 -11.26
N SER A 526 6.04 -12.14 -10.42
CA SER A 526 7.32 -12.31 -9.69
C SER A 526 7.35 -11.88 -8.23
N LYS A 527 6.28 -11.28 -7.68
CA LYS A 527 6.21 -10.88 -6.26
C LYS A 527 5.22 -11.67 -5.41
N ARG A 528 4.54 -12.66 -6.00
CA ARG A 528 3.37 -13.35 -5.43
C ARG A 528 3.63 -14.13 -4.12
N ARG A 529 4.89 -14.37 -3.74
CA ARG A 529 5.22 -15.22 -2.57
C ARG A 529 6.26 -14.68 -1.59
N GLU A 530 6.94 -13.57 -1.88
CA GLU A 530 7.80 -12.91 -0.86
C GLU A 530 6.97 -12.15 0.18
N ALA A 531 5.75 -11.71 -0.17
CA ALA A 531 4.80 -11.12 0.76
C ALA A 531 4.06 -12.16 1.63
N ASP A 532 4.06 -13.44 1.22
CA ASP A 532 3.28 -14.54 1.82
C ASP A 532 3.76 -14.94 3.23
N ASN A 533 4.93 -14.44 3.65
CA ASN A 533 5.51 -14.73 4.97
C ASN A 533 5.45 -13.56 5.96
N LYS A 534 4.77 -12.47 5.59
CA LYS A 534 4.63 -11.28 6.45
C LYS A 534 3.30 -11.28 7.21
N TRP A 535 3.39 -10.91 8.48
CA TRP A 535 2.30 -10.89 9.44
C TRP A 535 2.12 -9.49 10.01
N TRP A 536 0.88 -9.11 10.26
CA TRP A 536 0.55 -7.92 11.02
C TRP A 536 0.42 -8.28 12.50
N TRP A 537 1.20 -7.62 13.34
CA TRP A 537 1.06 -7.68 14.79
C TRP A 537 0.24 -6.47 15.26
N PHE A 538 -0.97 -6.76 15.75
CA PHE A 538 -1.89 -5.80 16.34
C PHE A 538 -1.71 -5.79 17.86
N ASN A 539 -1.07 -4.74 18.34
CA ASN A 539 -0.91 -4.43 19.75
C ASN A 539 -1.74 -3.19 20.07
N ASP A 540 -3.03 -3.40 20.28
CA ASP A 540 -4.04 -2.33 20.42
C ASP A 540 -4.01 -1.35 19.24
N ASP A 541 -3.63 -0.09 19.48
CA ASP A 541 -3.53 0.97 18.48
C ASP A 541 -2.27 0.86 17.62
N THR A 542 -1.21 0.24 18.16
CA THR A 542 0.05 0.05 17.45
C THR A 542 0.01 -1.19 16.56
N VAL A 543 0.25 -0.99 15.26
CA VAL A 543 0.29 -2.06 14.25
C VAL A 543 1.68 -2.12 13.64
N THR A 544 2.29 -3.30 13.66
CA THR A 544 3.66 -3.51 13.15
C THR A 544 3.73 -4.74 12.25
N GLU A 545 4.65 -4.72 11.28
CA GLU A 545 4.90 -5.88 10.41
C GLU A 545 5.95 -6.80 11.06
N VAL A 546 5.68 -8.10 11.10
CA VAL A 546 6.56 -9.13 11.66
C VAL A 546 6.71 -10.32 10.69
N GLU A 547 7.84 -11.01 10.79
CA GLU A 547 8.13 -12.20 9.98
C GLU A 547 7.53 -13.48 10.56
N ALA A 548 7.31 -14.50 9.72
CA ALA A 548 6.80 -15.81 10.13
C ALA A 548 7.62 -16.48 11.26
N GLN A 549 8.93 -16.26 11.33
CA GLN A 549 9.78 -16.78 12.41
C GLN A 549 9.30 -16.30 13.79
N LYS A 550 8.78 -15.06 13.88
CA LYS A 550 8.23 -14.53 15.12
C LYS A 550 7.01 -15.33 15.58
N ILE A 551 6.19 -15.82 14.65
CA ILE A 551 4.98 -16.61 14.95
C ILE A 551 5.35 -17.95 15.60
N GLU A 552 6.43 -18.60 15.17
CA GLU A 552 6.91 -19.85 15.77
C GLU A 552 7.32 -19.68 17.25
N THR A 553 7.80 -18.48 17.61
CA THR A 553 8.14 -18.15 19.01
C THR A 553 6.91 -18.06 19.92
N LEU A 554 5.70 -17.89 19.35
CA LEU A 554 4.43 -17.82 20.09
C LEU A 554 3.95 -19.19 20.60
N SER A 555 4.69 -20.26 20.32
CA SER A 555 4.48 -21.58 20.92
C SER A 555 4.54 -21.56 22.46
N GLY A 556 5.13 -20.51 23.04
CA GLY A 556 5.20 -20.26 24.48
C GLY A 556 6.47 -20.81 25.12
N GLY A 557 6.42 -21.03 26.44
CA GLY A 557 7.58 -21.47 27.24
C GLY A 557 8.12 -20.38 28.15
N GLY A 558 7.36 -20.04 29.20
CA GLY A 558 7.66 -18.95 30.13
C GLY A 558 6.62 -17.82 30.05
N GLU A 559 6.93 -16.64 30.60
CA GLU A 559 6.02 -15.48 30.70
C GLU A 559 5.86 -14.66 29.40
N SER A 560 6.43 -15.12 28.29
CA SER A 560 6.30 -14.50 26.98
C SER A 560 4.90 -14.67 26.38
N HIS A 561 4.63 -13.99 25.26
CA HIS A 561 3.40 -14.17 24.49
C HIS A 561 3.24 -15.64 24.07
N SER A 562 2.14 -16.25 24.47
CA SER A 562 1.78 -17.61 24.10
C SER A 562 0.48 -17.63 23.32
N ALA A 563 0.40 -18.42 22.26
CA ALA A 563 -0.83 -18.64 21.50
C ALA A 563 -1.95 -19.19 22.39
N LEU A 564 -3.12 -18.56 22.30
CA LEU A 564 -4.35 -18.94 23.00
C LEU A 564 -5.42 -19.40 22.02
N ILE A 565 -5.62 -18.69 20.92
CA ILE A 565 -6.56 -19.06 19.85
C ILE A 565 -5.83 -18.96 18.52
N CYS A 566 -5.93 -20.01 17.71
CA CYS A 566 -5.47 -20.02 16.33
C CYS A 566 -6.66 -20.14 15.39
N LEU A 567 -6.78 -19.23 14.44
CA LEU A 567 -7.75 -19.29 13.35
C LEU A 567 -7.06 -19.83 12.11
N TYR A 568 -7.55 -20.97 11.62
CA TYR A 568 -7.09 -21.65 10.43
C TYR A 568 -8.10 -21.45 9.29
N ARG A 569 -7.62 -21.20 8.08
CA ARG A 569 -8.43 -21.06 6.86
C ARG A 569 -8.16 -22.22 5.92
N ALA A 570 -9.21 -22.82 5.35
CA ALA A 570 -9.06 -23.83 4.33
C ALA A 570 -8.29 -23.27 3.13
N ILE A 571 -7.34 -24.03 2.61
CA ILE A 571 -6.54 -23.60 1.45
C ILE A 571 -7.47 -23.41 0.25
N GLU A 572 -7.38 -22.24 -0.38
CA GLU A 572 -8.21 -21.91 -1.53
C GLU A 572 -7.76 -22.71 -2.76
N LEU A 573 -8.73 -23.39 -3.37
CA LEU A 573 -8.53 -24.18 -4.57
C LEU A 573 -8.80 -23.29 -5.80
N PRO A 574 -8.08 -23.49 -6.92
CA PRO A 574 -8.26 -22.68 -8.11
C PRO A 574 -9.70 -22.78 -8.63
N LYS A 575 -10.38 -21.64 -8.75
CA LYS A 575 -11.75 -21.54 -9.29
C LYS A 575 -11.76 -21.69 -10.82
N SER A 576 -12.83 -22.24 -11.38
CA SER A 576 -13.06 -22.47 -12.82
C SER A 576 -12.86 -21.23 -13.70
N ASP A 577 -13.18 -20.05 -13.16
CA ASP A 577 -13.35 -18.83 -13.96
C ASP A 577 -12.02 -18.20 -14.42
N ILE A 578 -10.91 -18.59 -13.78
CA ILE A 578 -9.56 -18.11 -14.14
C ILE A 578 -9.06 -18.79 -15.43
N LEU A 579 -9.70 -19.86 -15.91
CA LEU A 579 -9.35 -20.52 -17.18
C LEU A 579 -10.08 -19.93 -18.40
N GLN A 580 -11.09 -19.05 -18.23
CA GLN A 580 -11.83 -18.44 -19.34
C GLN A 580 -11.51 -16.95 -19.57
N SER A 581 -10.89 -16.26 -18.61
CA SER A 581 -10.66 -14.81 -18.69
C SER A 581 -9.45 -14.38 -19.55
N ALA A 582 -8.64 -15.33 -20.07
CA ALA A 582 -7.56 -15.03 -21.01
C ALA A 582 -8.02 -14.88 -22.48
N SER A 583 -9.32 -15.04 -22.78
CA SER A 583 -9.85 -14.93 -24.13
C SER A 583 -11.16 -14.13 -24.16
N ARG A 584 -11.07 -12.80 -24.01
CA ARG A 584 -12.06 -11.84 -24.57
C ARG A 584 -11.57 -10.40 -24.37
N GLN A 585 -10.94 -9.86 -25.41
CA GLN A 585 -10.85 -8.41 -25.62
C GLN A 585 -12.09 -7.92 -26.37
N SER A 586 -12.52 -6.71 -25.97
CA SER A 586 -13.40 -5.76 -26.67
C SER A 586 -14.92 -5.98 -26.66
N SER A 587 -15.63 -5.08 -25.97
CA SER A 587 -16.49 -4.08 -26.64
C SER A 587 -16.94 -3.02 -25.62
N ILE A 588 -16.52 -1.78 -25.85
CA ILE A 588 -17.00 -0.61 -25.10
C ILE A 588 -18.24 -0.11 -25.82
N GLN A 589 -19.39 -0.10 -25.13
CA GLN A 589 -20.58 0.59 -25.59
C GLN A 589 -20.91 1.75 -24.64
N THR A 590 -20.85 2.95 -25.21
CA THR A 590 -21.24 4.22 -24.63
C THR A 590 -22.75 4.29 -24.44
N ARG A 591 -23.22 4.91 -23.34
CA ARG A 591 -24.50 5.65 -23.34
C ARG A 591 -24.57 6.73 -22.27
N SER A 592 -25.31 7.76 -22.67
CA SER A 592 -25.34 9.16 -22.27
C SER A 592 -26.13 9.50 -21.01
N PHE A 593 -25.71 10.61 -20.40
CA PHE A 593 -26.38 11.43 -19.38
C PHE A 593 -27.82 11.84 -19.71
N TRP A 594 -28.70 11.87 -18.68
CA TRP A 594 -29.84 12.79 -18.57
C TRP A 594 -30.02 13.27 -17.10
N ARG A 595 -30.37 14.56 -16.95
CA ARG A 595 -30.51 15.35 -15.70
C ARG A 595 -31.85 15.11 -14.97
N PRO A 596 -31.99 15.43 -13.66
CA PRO A 596 -33.30 15.58 -13.03
C PRO A 596 -33.78 17.05 -12.97
N ALA A 597 -35.11 17.20 -12.94
CA ALA A 597 -35.88 18.43 -12.96
C ALA A 597 -36.30 18.92 -11.55
N ILE A 598 -36.59 20.21 -11.47
CA ILE A 598 -37.08 20.98 -10.30
C ILE A 598 -38.61 20.96 -10.25
N ARG A 599 -39.19 21.00 -9.03
CA ARG A 599 -40.45 21.64 -8.56
C ARG A 599 -41.10 20.76 -7.48
N ASN A 600 -41.85 21.22 -6.49
CA ASN A 600 -42.11 22.49 -5.82
C ASN A 600 -42.83 22.11 -4.52
N VAL A 601 -42.55 22.82 -3.43
CA VAL A 601 -43.21 22.68 -2.14
C VAL A 601 -44.60 23.31 -2.19
N SER A 602 -45.62 22.65 -1.62
CA SER A 602 -46.93 23.25 -1.33
C SER A 602 -47.23 23.13 0.15
N THR A 603 -47.57 24.28 0.72
CA THR A 603 -47.89 24.55 2.11
C THR A 603 -49.34 24.15 2.41
N ALA A 604 -49.59 23.52 3.57
CA ALA A 604 -50.90 23.55 4.22
C ALA A 604 -50.71 23.56 5.74
N ALA A 605 -51.25 24.60 6.37
CA ALA A 605 -51.19 24.88 7.79
C ALA A 605 -52.37 24.25 8.54
N GLN A 606 -52.18 23.90 9.80
CA GLN A 606 -53.25 23.92 10.82
C GLN A 606 -52.70 24.23 12.22
N PRO A 607 -53.55 24.75 13.14
CA PRO A 607 -53.15 25.69 14.18
C PRO A 607 -53.28 25.19 15.62
N ASN A 608 -52.78 26.01 16.54
CA ASN A 608 -53.08 26.12 17.99
C ASN A 608 -52.53 25.06 18.96
N ALA A 609 -51.53 25.45 19.75
CA ALA A 609 -51.51 25.21 21.20
C ALA A 609 -50.53 26.17 21.94
N SER A 610 -51.09 26.92 22.88
CA SER A 610 -50.56 27.66 24.05
C SER A 610 -49.07 28.07 24.15
N ARG A 611 -48.89 29.37 24.44
CA ARG A 611 -47.63 30.08 24.75
C ARG A 611 -47.01 29.65 26.10
N GLU A 612 -45.74 29.28 26.06
CA GLU A 612 -44.77 29.35 27.16
C GLU A 612 -43.59 30.27 26.77
N PRO A 613 -42.85 30.86 27.73
CA PRO A 613 -41.99 32.02 27.48
C PRO A 613 -40.85 31.71 26.50
N SER A 614 -40.65 32.65 25.58
CA SER A 614 -39.80 32.53 24.41
C SER A 614 -38.33 32.26 24.75
N ARG A 615 -37.88 31.02 24.46
CA ARG A 615 -36.46 30.67 24.31
C ARG A 615 -35.86 31.19 22.99
N TRP A 616 -36.64 31.90 22.17
CA TRP A 616 -36.26 32.33 20.82
C TRP A 616 -35.14 33.39 20.84
N THR A 617 -35.12 34.29 21.82
CA THR A 617 -34.05 35.30 21.95
C THR A 617 -32.69 34.65 22.20
N ARG A 618 -32.61 33.65 23.08
CA ARG A 618 -31.37 32.86 23.27
C ARG A 618 -31.01 32.07 22.01
N ARG A 619 -31.98 31.48 21.32
CA ARG A 619 -31.72 30.73 20.06
C ARG A 619 -31.24 31.64 18.94
N LEU A 620 -31.74 32.88 18.84
CA LEU A 620 -31.25 33.88 17.89
C LEU A 620 -29.84 34.37 18.24
N ILE A 621 -29.55 34.57 19.53
CA ILE A 621 -28.20 34.92 19.98
C ILE A 621 -27.23 33.79 19.66
N TYR A 622 -27.57 32.53 19.96
CA TYR A 622 -26.73 31.39 19.59
C TYR A 622 -26.64 31.19 18.07
N ALA A 623 -27.72 31.38 17.32
CA ALA A 623 -27.67 31.32 15.85
C ALA A 623 -26.79 32.44 15.27
N GLY A 624 -26.78 33.63 15.87
CA GLY A 624 -25.87 34.70 15.51
C GLY A 624 -24.41 34.37 15.84
N ILE A 625 -24.14 33.87 17.04
CA ILE A 625 -22.77 33.53 17.49
C ILE A 625 -22.21 32.35 16.68
N PHE A 626 -22.95 31.24 16.60
CA PHE A 626 -22.50 30.07 15.85
C PHE A 626 -22.59 30.27 14.33
N GLY A 627 -23.51 31.11 13.84
CA GLY A 627 -23.55 31.50 12.44
C GLY A 627 -22.37 32.37 12.03
N THR A 628 -21.98 33.35 12.85
CA THR A 628 -20.80 34.19 12.58
C THR A 628 -19.50 33.40 12.75
N LEU A 629 -19.39 32.54 13.77
CA LEU A 629 -18.27 31.61 13.92
C LEU A 629 -18.21 30.62 12.76
N GLY A 630 -19.35 30.08 12.32
CA GLY A 630 -19.43 29.15 11.20
C GLY A 630 -19.05 29.79 9.86
N VAL A 631 -19.49 31.03 9.60
CA VAL A 631 -19.07 31.80 8.42
C VAL A 631 -17.59 32.19 8.52
N GLY A 632 -17.10 32.54 9.71
CA GLY A 632 -15.69 32.84 9.95
C GLY A 632 -14.80 31.62 9.71
N ALA A 633 -15.14 30.48 10.30
CA ALA A 633 -14.45 29.21 10.10
C ALA A 633 -14.57 28.72 8.65
N GLY A 634 -15.75 28.88 8.03
CA GLY A 634 -15.98 28.54 6.63
C GLY A 634 -15.13 29.37 5.67
N LYS A 635 -15.07 30.70 5.85
CA LYS A 635 -14.19 31.57 5.06
C LYS A 635 -12.71 31.30 5.31
N TRP A 636 -12.33 30.98 6.55
CA TRP A 636 -10.96 30.61 6.88
C TRP A 636 -10.54 29.30 6.19
N LEU A 637 -11.44 28.31 6.18
CA LEU A 637 -11.24 27.04 5.48
C LEU A 637 -11.21 27.23 3.96
N ASP A 638 -12.13 28.04 3.42
CA ASP A 638 -12.19 28.37 1.98
C ASP A 638 -10.90 29.07 1.54
N ASN A 639 -10.39 30.04 2.30
CA ASN A 639 -9.11 30.69 2.00
C ASN A 639 -7.89 29.75 2.08
N LYS A 640 -7.95 28.67 2.87
CA LYS A 640 -6.86 27.69 3.00
C LYS A 640 -6.94 26.54 2.00
N ILE A 641 -8.11 26.27 1.43
CA ILE A 641 -8.35 25.17 0.47
C ILE A 641 -8.57 25.70 -0.96
N ALA A 642 -8.88 26.99 -1.13
CA ALA A 642 -9.07 27.60 -2.43
C ALA A 642 -7.80 27.50 -3.28
N VAL A 643 -8.02 27.30 -4.59
CA VAL A 643 -6.93 27.25 -5.57
C VAL A 643 -6.23 28.62 -5.57
N PRO A 644 -4.91 28.67 -5.38
CA PRO A 644 -4.21 29.94 -5.27
C PRO A 644 -4.26 30.70 -6.61
N PRO A 645 -4.27 32.04 -6.57
CA PRO A 645 -4.48 32.85 -7.77
C PRO A 645 -3.38 32.62 -8.81
N VAL A 646 -3.78 32.65 -10.09
CA VAL A 646 -2.86 32.48 -11.21
C VAL A 646 -2.00 33.76 -11.36
N PRO A 647 -0.66 33.65 -11.48
CA PRO A 647 0.24 34.79 -11.63
C PRO A 647 -0.17 35.71 -12.77
N GLY A 648 -0.17 37.01 -12.51
CA GLY A 648 -0.53 38.04 -13.49
C GLY A 648 -2.03 38.34 -13.60
N THR A 649 -2.89 37.63 -12.86
CA THR A 649 -4.32 37.99 -12.73
C THR A 649 -4.50 39.21 -11.80
N LEU A 650 -5.68 39.85 -11.86
CA LEU A 650 -6.00 40.98 -10.97
C LEU A 650 -5.98 40.57 -9.48
N GLU A 651 -6.41 39.34 -9.17
CA GLU A 651 -6.40 38.78 -7.82
C GLU A 651 -4.96 38.62 -7.30
N ASP A 652 -4.07 38.06 -8.11
CA ASP A 652 -2.64 37.94 -7.79
C ASP A 652 -1.98 39.31 -7.54
N GLN A 653 -2.32 40.33 -8.34
CA GLN A 653 -1.80 41.69 -8.15
C GLN A 653 -2.28 42.32 -6.84
N LEU A 654 -3.53 42.10 -6.45
CA LEU A 654 -4.08 42.59 -5.18
C LEU A 654 -3.43 41.89 -3.98
N GLU A 655 -3.22 40.58 -4.06
CA GLU A 655 -2.50 39.83 -3.02
C GLU A 655 -1.04 40.29 -2.90
N LEU A 656 -0.34 40.49 -4.01
CA LEU A 656 1.02 41.03 -4.00
C LEU A 656 1.10 42.42 -3.35
N GLN A 657 0.11 43.28 -3.60
CA GLN A 657 0.02 44.59 -2.93
C GLN A 657 -0.22 44.46 -1.42
N GLU A 658 -1.00 43.47 -0.99
CA GLU A 658 -1.20 43.17 0.43
C GLU A 658 0.10 42.69 1.08
N ILE A 659 0.77 41.71 0.46
CA ILE A 659 2.05 41.16 0.91
C ILE A 659 3.09 42.28 1.02
N GLN A 660 3.18 43.17 0.02
CA GLN A 660 4.07 44.32 0.06
C GLN A 660 3.74 45.27 1.21
N ARG A 661 2.45 45.53 1.48
CA ARG A 661 2.03 46.38 2.60
C ARG A 661 2.39 45.79 3.96
N VAL A 662 2.18 44.48 4.14
CA VAL A 662 2.56 43.75 5.35
C VAL A 662 4.08 43.78 5.52
N PHE A 663 4.84 43.60 4.44
CA PHE A 663 6.30 43.73 4.47
C PHE A 663 6.76 45.12 4.92
N ASP A 664 6.17 46.18 4.37
CA ASP A 664 6.62 47.56 4.63
C ASP A 664 6.24 48.08 6.02
N ILE A 665 5.07 47.70 6.54
CA ILE A 665 4.52 48.27 7.79
C ILE A 665 4.37 47.21 8.89
N GLY A 666 4.08 45.96 8.54
CA GLY A 666 3.69 44.92 9.47
C GLY A 666 4.82 44.12 10.12
N LEU A 667 6.04 44.12 9.53
CA LEU A 667 7.15 43.31 10.03
C LEU A 667 8.15 44.13 10.88
N PRO A 668 8.28 43.89 12.19
CA PRO A 668 9.20 44.64 13.06
C PRO A 668 10.67 44.52 12.63
N ILE A 669 11.09 43.35 12.16
CA ILE A 669 12.46 43.11 11.70
C ILE A 669 12.84 43.96 10.49
N VAL A 670 11.89 44.26 9.60
CA VAL A 670 12.12 45.13 8.44
C VAL A 670 12.34 46.57 8.90
N GLN A 671 11.57 47.03 9.89
CA GLN A 671 11.74 48.36 10.48
C GLN A 671 13.08 48.48 11.21
N GLU A 672 13.47 47.44 11.95
CA GLU A 672 14.76 47.38 12.63
C GLU A 672 15.93 47.45 11.63
N LEU A 673 15.90 46.64 10.57
CA LEU A 673 16.91 46.64 9.53
C LEU A 673 16.99 47.98 8.78
N ARG A 674 15.85 48.64 8.51
CA ARG A 674 15.80 49.98 7.90
C ARG A 674 16.29 51.08 8.83
N SER A 675 16.15 50.92 10.15
CA SER A 675 16.64 51.89 11.14
C SER A 675 18.17 51.84 11.32
N ASN A 676 18.79 50.71 10.98
CA ASN A 676 20.24 50.53 11.11
C ASN A 676 20.96 51.02 9.84
N PRO A 677 21.84 52.05 9.92
CA PRO A 677 22.51 52.62 8.75
C PRO A 677 23.50 51.67 8.08
N ASP A 678 23.91 50.58 8.74
CA ASP A 678 24.85 49.60 8.19
C ASP A 678 24.19 48.58 7.25
N TYR A 679 22.86 48.48 7.23
CA TYR A 679 22.12 47.62 6.32
C TYR A 679 21.59 48.40 5.12
N VAL A 680 21.87 47.91 3.92
CA VAL A 680 21.34 48.46 2.66
C VAL A 680 20.28 47.52 2.10
N GLU A 681 19.03 47.99 2.04
CA GLU A 681 17.92 47.28 1.39
C GLU A 681 18.08 47.31 -0.13
N LYS A 682 17.89 46.16 -0.78
CA LYS A 682 17.95 46.02 -2.23
C LYS A 682 16.88 45.06 -2.74
N HIS A 683 16.38 45.33 -3.95
CA HIS A 683 15.50 44.41 -4.65
C HIS A 683 16.28 43.27 -5.28
N VAL A 684 15.76 42.07 -5.11
CA VAL A 684 16.29 40.86 -5.72
C VAL A 684 16.04 40.95 -7.24
N TYR A 685 17.08 40.74 -8.05
CA TYR A 685 17.03 40.72 -9.52
C TYR A 685 16.83 42.05 -10.27
N GLU A 686 17.05 43.19 -9.62
CA GLU A 686 16.89 44.52 -10.24
C GLU A 686 17.75 44.72 -11.51
N ASN A 687 18.90 44.05 -11.60
CA ASN A 687 19.81 44.12 -12.75
C ASN A 687 19.46 43.26 -13.96
N PHE A 688 18.45 42.39 -13.87
CA PHE A 688 18.13 41.46 -14.96
C PHE A 688 17.00 42.02 -15.81
N THR A 689 17.10 41.84 -17.14
CA THR A 689 15.97 42.12 -18.03
C THR A 689 14.81 41.16 -17.72
N ASP A 690 13.59 41.56 -18.05
CA ASP A 690 12.41 40.73 -17.77
C ASP A 690 12.46 39.39 -18.51
N GLU A 691 13.07 39.34 -19.70
CA GLU A 691 13.38 38.08 -20.41
C GLU A 691 14.34 37.18 -19.63
N HIS A 692 15.34 37.74 -18.94
CA HIS A 692 16.25 36.93 -18.12
C HIS A 692 15.60 36.47 -16.81
N LYS A 693 14.62 37.21 -16.29
CA LYS A 693 13.88 36.82 -15.07
C LYS A 693 12.98 35.62 -15.32
N THR A 694 12.34 35.52 -16.50
CA THR A 694 11.46 34.39 -16.84
C THR A 694 12.22 33.06 -17.01
N HIS A 695 13.50 33.12 -17.39
CA HIS A 695 14.36 31.94 -17.52
C HIS A 695 15.00 31.47 -16.19
N ARG A 696 14.76 32.17 -15.07
CA ARG A 696 15.24 31.79 -13.74
C ARG A 696 14.09 31.20 -12.92
N LEU A 697 14.41 30.18 -12.12
CA LEU A 697 13.39 29.43 -11.38
C LEU A 697 12.62 30.31 -10.37
N THR A 698 13.32 31.11 -9.56
CA THR A 698 12.75 31.92 -8.48
C THR A 698 12.08 33.20 -8.94
N SER A 699 12.55 33.82 -10.03
CA SER A 699 11.92 35.03 -10.61
C SER A 699 10.96 34.77 -11.77
N GLY A 700 10.86 33.53 -12.24
CA GLY A 700 10.01 33.11 -13.35
C GLY A 700 8.93 32.15 -12.89
N PRO A 701 9.10 30.82 -13.04
CA PRO A 701 8.08 29.83 -12.72
C PRO A 701 7.55 29.89 -11.28
N LEU A 702 8.40 30.28 -10.32
CA LEU A 702 8.01 30.42 -8.91
C LEU A 702 7.59 31.85 -8.54
N ALA A 703 7.39 32.77 -9.48
CA ALA A 703 6.95 34.13 -9.18
C ALA A 703 5.43 34.22 -8.89
N GLY A 704 5.01 35.33 -8.28
CA GLY A 704 3.62 35.63 -7.96
C GLY A 704 3.25 35.33 -6.51
N SER A 705 2.08 35.81 -6.07
CA SER A 705 1.55 35.65 -4.71
C SER A 705 1.50 34.18 -4.27
N ARG A 706 1.12 33.28 -5.18
CA ARG A 706 1.12 31.83 -4.94
C ARG A 706 2.52 31.24 -4.75
N GLY A 707 3.55 31.85 -5.32
CA GLY A 707 4.92 31.33 -5.30
C GLY A 707 5.78 32.10 -4.30
N LEU A 708 6.84 32.72 -4.79
CA LEU A 708 7.64 33.72 -4.11
C LEU A 708 6.99 35.08 -4.35
N GLY A 709 6.03 35.43 -3.49
CA GLY A 709 5.29 36.69 -3.60
C GLY A 709 6.16 37.92 -3.37
N LEU A 710 7.15 37.81 -2.49
CA LEU A 710 8.07 38.91 -2.20
C LEU A 710 9.41 38.36 -1.71
N GLN A 711 10.50 38.95 -2.19
CA GLN A 711 11.85 38.66 -1.71
C GLN A 711 12.66 39.95 -1.65
N LYS A 712 13.21 40.25 -0.47
CA LYS A 712 13.94 41.49 -0.19
C LYS A 712 15.20 41.21 0.61
N VAL A 713 16.29 41.82 0.19
CA VAL A 713 17.62 41.53 0.73
C VAL A 713 18.20 42.77 1.41
N PHE A 714 18.74 42.57 2.60
CA PHE A 714 19.45 43.56 3.40
C PHE A 714 20.89 43.10 3.56
N TRP A 715 21.83 43.86 3.00
CA TRP A 715 23.26 43.56 3.08
C TRP A 715 23.97 44.51 4.02
N ASN A 716 24.77 43.96 4.93
CA ASN A 716 25.71 44.70 5.75
C ASN A 716 27.14 44.43 5.28
N ASP A 717 27.80 45.47 4.76
CA ASP A 717 29.14 45.31 4.18
C ASP A 717 30.26 45.20 5.22
N LYS A 718 30.05 45.72 6.44
CA LYS A 718 31.03 45.64 7.53
C LYS A 718 31.10 44.23 8.09
N GLU A 719 29.94 43.64 8.39
CA GLU A 719 29.86 42.31 9.00
C GLU A 719 29.80 41.17 7.99
N LYS A 720 29.69 41.48 6.69
CA LYS A 720 29.45 40.51 5.61
C LYS A 720 28.25 39.60 5.91
N LYS A 721 27.21 40.19 6.49
CA LYS A 721 25.94 39.52 6.81
C LYS A 721 24.86 39.91 5.81
N LEU A 722 24.08 38.93 5.41
CA LEU A 722 22.96 39.06 4.49
C LEU A 722 21.70 38.61 5.21
N VAL A 723 20.69 39.47 5.29
CA VAL A 723 19.36 39.09 5.79
C VAL A 723 18.39 39.17 4.62
N ASN A 724 17.76 38.05 4.30
CA ASN A 724 16.77 37.97 3.23
C ASN A 724 15.40 37.70 3.83
N VAL A 725 14.45 38.60 3.57
CA VAL A 725 13.06 38.48 4.00
C VAL A 725 12.27 38.00 2.79
N VAL A 726 11.65 36.82 2.94
CA VAL A 726 10.93 36.14 1.86
C VAL A 726 9.51 35.79 2.30
N PHE A 727 8.55 35.99 1.41
CA PHE A 727 7.20 35.45 1.53
C PHE A 727 7.10 34.15 0.75
N LEU A 728 6.63 33.08 1.39
CA LEU A 728 6.47 31.76 0.78
C LEU A 728 4.99 31.47 0.60
N GLY A 729 4.50 31.48 -0.64
CA GLY A 729 3.11 31.26 -0.98
C GLY A 729 2.70 29.78 -1.04
N PRO A 730 1.38 29.50 -1.13
CA PRO A 730 0.80 28.15 -1.11
C PRO A 730 1.16 27.28 -2.33
N GLY A 731 1.53 27.87 -3.45
CA GLY A 731 2.04 27.16 -4.63
C GLY A 731 3.45 26.59 -4.46
N LEU A 732 4.14 26.87 -3.35
CA LEU A 732 5.40 26.24 -2.97
C LEU A 732 5.21 25.05 -2.02
N GLU A 733 3.97 24.64 -1.75
CA GLU A 733 3.67 23.56 -0.83
C GLU A 733 4.06 22.18 -1.37
N GLY A 734 4.58 21.33 -0.48
CA GLY A 734 4.74 19.89 -0.74
C GLY A 734 3.67 19.07 -0.02
N TRP A 735 3.20 19.59 1.11
CA TRP A 735 2.08 19.09 1.90
C TRP A 735 1.17 20.28 2.21
N PRO A 736 -0.17 20.12 2.30
CA PRO A 736 -1.07 21.24 2.57
C PRO A 736 -0.60 22.09 3.74
N THR A 737 -0.52 23.40 3.53
CA THR A 737 -0.02 24.42 4.48
C THR A 737 1.48 24.37 4.82
N MET A 738 2.28 23.52 4.15
CA MET A 738 3.71 23.33 4.44
C MET A 738 4.57 23.43 3.17
N VAL A 739 5.56 24.31 3.22
CA VAL A 739 6.46 24.58 2.08
C VAL A 739 7.31 23.35 1.77
N HIS A 740 7.39 22.99 0.49
CA HIS A 740 8.20 21.89 0.00
C HIS A 740 9.68 22.10 0.31
N GLY A 741 10.33 21.12 0.93
CA GLY A 741 11.74 21.21 1.34
C GLY A 741 12.69 21.55 0.19
N GLY A 742 12.48 21.00 -1.00
CA GLY A 742 13.30 21.35 -2.18
C GLY A 742 13.08 22.78 -2.70
N ALA A 743 11.85 23.32 -2.57
CA ALA A 743 11.58 24.71 -2.94
C ALA A 743 12.29 25.66 -1.96
N LEU A 744 12.19 25.36 -0.66
CA LEU A 744 12.91 26.07 0.39
C LEU A 744 14.43 25.96 0.23
N GLY A 745 14.93 24.78 -0.09
CA GLY A 745 16.35 24.54 -0.37
C GLY A 745 16.87 25.36 -1.55
N THR A 746 16.06 25.55 -2.60
CA THR A 746 16.40 26.41 -3.74
C THR A 746 16.55 27.87 -3.32
N VAL A 747 15.64 28.39 -2.49
CA VAL A 747 15.72 29.77 -1.97
C VAL A 747 16.94 29.94 -1.06
N ILE A 748 17.26 28.94 -0.23
CA ILE A 748 18.43 28.94 0.64
C ILE A 748 19.74 28.91 -0.15
N ASP A 749 19.84 28.02 -1.16
CA ASP A 749 21.01 27.91 -2.03
C ASP A 749 21.31 29.24 -2.72
N GLU A 750 20.26 29.88 -3.27
CA GLU A 750 20.38 31.17 -3.89
C GLU A 750 20.85 32.25 -2.90
N ASN A 751 20.31 32.25 -1.67
CA ASN A 751 20.68 33.21 -0.64
C ASN A 751 22.13 33.06 -0.19
N LEU A 752 22.59 31.82 0.01
CA LEU A 752 23.99 31.51 0.31
C LEU A 752 24.91 31.91 -0.85
N GLY A 753 24.48 31.62 -2.08
CA GLY A 753 25.19 31.96 -3.31
C GLY A 753 25.38 33.46 -3.48
N ARG A 754 24.38 34.29 -3.13
CA ARG A 754 24.48 35.76 -3.16
C ARG A 754 25.61 36.27 -2.26
N ALA A 755 25.70 35.76 -1.03
CA ALA A 755 26.79 36.12 -0.12
C ALA A 755 28.16 35.65 -0.64
N ALA A 756 28.25 34.42 -1.16
CA ALA A 756 29.49 33.86 -1.69
C ALA A 756 29.98 34.56 -2.97
N ILE A 757 29.10 34.84 -3.94
CA ILE A 757 29.46 35.50 -5.20
C ILE A 757 29.97 36.92 -4.97
N ARG A 758 29.48 37.59 -3.92
CA ARG A 758 29.95 38.93 -3.52
C ARG A 758 31.36 38.91 -2.93
N HIS A 759 31.78 37.78 -2.37
CA HIS A 759 33.15 37.57 -1.88
C HIS A 759 34.14 37.30 -3.02
N PHE A 760 33.74 36.57 -4.06
CA PHE A 760 34.65 36.23 -5.16
C PHE A 760 35.03 37.46 -6.02
N PRO A 761 36.33 37.68 -6.30
CA PRO A 761 36.76 38.71 -7.24
C PRO A 761 36.15 38.55 -8.64
N ALA A 762 35.95 37.30 -9.07
CA ALA A 762 35.35 36.95 -10.36
C ALA A 762 33.84 37.26 -10.44
N ARG A 763 33.17 37.54 -9.30
CA ARG A 763 31.72 37.78 -9.21
C ARG A 763 30.87 36.72 -9.91
N THR A 764 31.29 35.47 -9.78
CA THR A 764 30.59 34.30 -10.32
C THR A 764 30.98 33.07 -9.50
N GLY A 765 30.13 32.04 -9.49
CA GLY A 765 30.38 30.82 -8.73
C GLY A 765 29.23 29.82 -8.87
N VAL A 766 29.50 28.57 -8.51
CA VAL A 766 28.53 27.48 -8.46
C VAL A 766 28.55 26.81 -7.09
N THR A 767 27.42 26.24 -6.69
CA THR A 767 27.31 25.43 -5.47
C THR A 767 28.04 24.11 -5.68
N ALA A 768 29.04 23.83 -4.85
CA ALA A 768 29.75 22.55 -4.82
C ALA A 768 29.16 21.58 -3.79
N ASN A 769 28.71 22.11 -2.65
CA ASN A 769 28.02 21.34 -1.63
C ASN A 769 26.98 22.22 -0.92
N LEU A 770 25.83 21.66 -0.61
CA LEU A 770 24.78 22.29 0.17
C LEU A 770 24.22 21.25 1.16
N GLU A 771 24.31 21.57 2.45
CA GLU A 771 23.78 20.75 3.53
C GLU A 771 22.63 21.52 4.21
N LEU A 772 21.47 20.89 4.33
CA LEU A 772 20.26 21.46 4.90
C LEU A 772 19.78 20.59 6.06
N ASN A 773 19.63 21.20 7.24
CA ASN A 773 19.12 20.58 8.46
C ASN A 773 17.78 21.22 8.84
N TYR A 774 16.68 20.53 8.52
CA TYR A 774 15.32 20.98 8.85
C TYR A 774 15.03 20.72 10.33
N ARG A 775 14.72 21.78 11.09
CA ARG A 775 14.50 21.76 12.54
C ARG A 775 13.03 21.93 12.93
N ALA A 776 12.29 22.74 12.19
CA ALA A 776 10.87 23.01 12.45
C ALA A 776 10.10 23.22 11.13
N PRO A 777 8.77 22.95 11.10
CA PRO A 777 7.97 23.11 9.89
C PRO A 777 7.93 24.57 9.44
N VAL A 778 7.99 24.76 8.11
CA VAL A 778 7.84 26.05 7.44
C VAL A 778 6.48 26.07 6.78
N HIS A 779 5.58 26.90 7.32
CA HIS A 779 4.23 27.04 6.82
C HIS A 779 4.18 27.99 5.64
N SER A 780 3.36 27.66 4.64
CA SER A 780 3.07 28.58 3.54
C SER A 780 2.26 29.79 4.02
N ASP A 781 2.11 30.77 3.13
CA ASP A 781 1.34 32.00 3.36
C ASP A 781 1.88 32.81 4.55
N ASN A 782 3.21 32.81 4.70
CA ASN A 782 3.93 33.44 5.81
C ASN A 782 5.29 34.01 5.37
N PHE A 783 5.79 34.95 6.18
CA PHE A 783 7.11 35.53 6.03
C PHE A 783 8.18 34.77 6.83
N TYR A 784 9.36 34.65 6.22
CA TYR A 784 10.54 34.05 6.83
C TYR A 784 11.76 34.93 6.62
N THR A 785 12.70 34.84 7.56
CA THR A 785 13.96 35.56 7.52
C THR A 785 15.12 34.60 7.42
N LEU A 786 15.98 34.79 6.43
CA LEU A 786 17.17 33.98 6.18
C LEU A 786 18.39 34.81 6.53
N HIS A 787 19.07 34.42 7.60
CA HIS A 787 20.28 35.07 8.11
C HIS A 787 21.51 34.31 7.60
N THR A 788 22.18 34.89 6.61
CA THR A 788 23.38 34.32 6.01
C THR A 788 24.64 35.04 6.49
N THR A 789 25.64 34.25 6.86
CA THR A 789 26.97 34.70 7.31
C THR A 789 28.05 33.98 6.52
N LEU A 790 29.10 34.72 6.16
CA LEU A 790 30.26 34.16 5.45
C LEU A 790 31.39 33.86 6.45
N ASP A 791 31.94 32.66 6.40
CA ASP A 791 33.12 32.27 7.17
C ASP A 791 34.38 32.81 6.48
N GLN A 792 34.91 33.92 6.98
CA GLN A 792 36.04 34.61 6.35
C GLN A 792 37.37 33.85 6.52
N GLU A 793 37.54 33.09 7.61
CA GLU A 793 38.80 32.39 7.89
C GLU A 793 39.00 31.21 6.96
N ARG A 794 37.91 30.53 6.61
CA ARG A 794 37.93 29.35 5.73
C ARG A 794 37.78 29.70 4.25
N SER A 795 37.29 30.89 3.93
CA SER A 795 37.02 31.33 2.55
C SER A 795 38.27 31.88 1.85
N THR A 796 38.32 31.72 0.52
CA THR A 796 39.39 32.14 -0.37
C THR A 796 38.79 32.74 -1.64
N ASP A 797 39.61 33.37 -2.48
CA ASP A 797 39.18 33.96 -3.77
C ASP A 797 38.49 32.98 -4.74
N THR A 798 38.61 31.66 -4.49
CA THR A 798 38.03 30.61 -5.35
C THR A 798 37.07 29.66 -4.64
N LYS A 799 36.99 29.71 -3.30
CA LYS A 799 36.11 28.86 -2.48
C LYS A 799 35.53 29.65 -1.32
N ALA A 800 34.21 29.68 -1.17
CA ALA A 800 33.53 30.40 -0.11
C ALA A 800 32.68 29.44 0.72
N TYR A 801 32.78 29.54 2.05
CA TYR A 801 31.97 28.79 3.00
C TYR A 801 30.97 29.75 3.66
N ALA A 802 29.68 29.43 3.56
CA ALA A 802 28.61 30.25 4.11
C ALA A 802 27.65 29.41 4.96
N LYS A 803 27.13 30.02 6.02
CA LYS A 803 26.10 29.44 6.89
C LYS A 803 24.84 30.30 6.80
N CYS A 804 23.67 29.66 6.70
CA CYS A 804 22.36 30.33 6.71
C CYS A 804 21.47 29.73 7.80
N GLU A 805 20.76 30.59 8.53
CA GLU A 805 19.72 30.22 9.48
C GLU A 805 18.38 30.80 9.04
N VAL A 806 17.38 29.93 8.85
CA VAL A 806 16.02 30.34 8.50
C VAL A 806 15.18 30.42 9.75
N ARG A 807 14.57 31.57 10.01
CA ARG A 807 13.76 31.85 11.19
C ARG A 807 12.36 32.31 10.80
N ASP A 808 11.38 31.87 11.59
CA ASP A 808 10.00 32.37 11.48
C ASP A 808 9.86 33.77 12.09
N MET A 809 8.65 34.33 11.98
CA MET A 809 8.34 35.66 12.54
C MET A 809 8.43 35.74 14.07
N ALA A 810 8.43 34.60 14.77
CA ALA A 810 8.62 34.52 16.22
C ALA A 810 10.11 34.31 16.60
N GLY A 811 11.01 34.25 15.62
CA GLY A 811 12.45 34.04 15.82
C GLY A 811 12.85 32.58 16.03
N ARG A 812 11.92 31.62 15.89
CA ARG A 812 12.21 30.18 16.01
C ARG A 812 13.01 29.72 14.81
N LEU A 813 14.03 28.89 15.07
CA LEU A 813 14.90 28.34 14.04
C LEU A 813 14.20 27.19 13.30
N CYS A 814 13.94 27.38 12.00
CA CYS A 814 13.27 26.42 11.14
C CYS A 814 14.25 25.55 10.37
N VAL A 815 15.30 26.14 9.80
CA VAL A 815 16.30 25.40 9.00
C VAL A 815 17.69 25.97 9.25
N GLU A 816 18.67 25.09 9.43
CA GLU A 816 20.09 25.43 9.42
C GLU A 816 20.71 24.91 8.13
N ALA A 817 21.48 25.75 7.45
CA ALA A 817 22.10 25.40 6.19
C ALA A 817 23.59 25.78 6.17
N THR A 818 24.41 24.94 5.55
CA THR A 818 25.80 25.26 5.23
C THR A 818 26.06 24.99 3.75
N GLY A 819 26.80 25.89 3.11
CA GLY A 819 27.09 25.81 1.68
C GLY A 819 28.56 26.07 1.37
N LEU A 820 29.09 25.31 0.42
CA LEU A 820 30.40 25.53 -0.20
C LEU A 820 30.19 25.95 -1.66
N PHE A 821 30.67 27.14 -2.00
CA PHE A 821 30.62 27.69 -3.35
C PHE A 821 32.02 27.77 -3.93
N VAL A 822 32.15 27.53 -5.24
CA VAL A 822 33.44 27.51 -5.94
C VAL A 822 33.40 28.22 -7.28
N VAL A 823 34.53 28.79 -7.67
CA VAL A 823 34.74 29.35 -9.02
C VAL A 823 35.39 28.28 -9.91
N PRO A 824 34.68 27.72 -10.90
CA PRO A 824 35.24 26.67 -11.76
C PRO A 824 36.33 27.25 -12.67
N LYS A 825 37.50 26.59 -12.72
CA LYS A 825 38.66 27.05 -13.51
C LYS A 825 38.49 26.85 -15.02
N THR A 826 37.70 25.86 -15.44
CA THR A 826 37.56 25.42 -16.84
C THR A 826 36.33 26.00 -17.55
N LEU A 827 35.39 26.58 -16.82
CA LEU A 827 34.12 27.09 -17.34
C LEU A 827 34.10 28.62 -17.25
N LYS A 828 33.94 29.29 -18.39
CA LYS A 828 33.72 30.74 -18.42
C LYS A 828 32.26 31.04 -18.09
N LEU A 829 32.01 31.39 -16.84
CA LEU A 829 30.69 31.83 -16.38
C LEU A 829 30.51 33.33 -16.62
N SER A 830 29.27 33.75 -16.85
CA SER A 830 28.93 35.17 -16.93
C SER A 830 29.13 35.85 -15.56
N LYS A 831 29.60 37.09 -15.60
CA LYS A 831 29.74 37.92 -14.40
C LYS A 831 28.35 38.29 -13.91
N VAL A 832 28.07 38.01 -12.64
CA VAL A 832 26.81 38.37 -12.02
C VAL A 832 26.90 39.83 -11.54
N GLY A 833 25.87 40.63 -11.82
CA GLY A 833 25.85 42.07 -11.51
C GLY A 833 25.95 42.38 -10.01
N GLU A 834 26.30 43.62 -9.66
CA GLU A 834 26.58 44.04 -8.27
C GLU A 834 25.36 44.02 -7.31
N TYR A 835 24.18 43.87 -7.89
CA TYR A 835 22.87 43.85 -7.21
C TYR A 835 22.17 42.48 -7.31
N PHE A 836 22.95 41.43 -7.56
CA PHE A 836 22.56 40.05 -7.23
C PHE A 836 22.91 39.78 -5.77
#